data_AF-A0A7J4B9K0-F1
#
_entry.id   AF-A0A7J4B9K0-F1
#
_cell.length_a   1.000
_cell.length_b   1.000
_cell.length_c   1.000
_cell.angle_alpha   90.00
_cell.angle_beta   90.00
_cell.angle_gamma   90.00
#
_symmetry.space_group_name_H-M   'P 1'
#
loop_
_entity.id
_entity.type
_entity.pdbx_description
1 polymer ?
#
loop_
_entity_poly.entity_id
_entity_poly.type
_entity_poly.pdbx_seq_one_letter_code
_entity_poly.pdbx_strand_id
1 'polypeptide(L)'
;NPRGLRVRLFRELMGFEIGARPELIRNIEDTYLKTVDLKGAVEEVVRLVKTLGSGGLIYVPVDLGIEFAEDLASNLRLQGIAAEAMHSKKIRVLEDFISGSIDVLVGVATYYGVLVRGIDLPTRIRYVVFVDVPRHKINLRLERLSAVDVVRLVPLLRDAVADLNDKRFLENAFVKLRRVLKRSGNYFLKVINEVLMGERSPQTASEKLFVEVYERVHELLKSQAVVENLIKHPEVVVVSEGGALYVLIPDAPTYIQASGRTSRLYLGGVSKGLSIIVTWNEKLLRALERRLKLITGEFEFKNLEEINLSQVINEINRTREEILAIGRGELIEDLKKRVEIKTALMIVESPNKAKTIARMFGRPSIKEYGRLRVYEVNLGNYTLLITASGGHIYELITDQYVNGVEPADYVYGVLHRRGVSGKSSFVPVFAPIKRCVKCGYQFASLNNSTSCPLCGSGEVLSSSDVIQSLREVAYEVDEILVGTDPDTEGEKIAYDLYHVLIPFNKVIKRVEFHEVTRKAVTQALNNPRNINFKLVKAQLLRRIEDRWIGFSLSGRLQNEFWKYYFCPRLASTADKHSNVRSRQVSKYLNLCSKYRESYKRLSAGRVQSPVLGWIIENYRKHRESLSTYLLLYFRDLTV
;
A
#
# COMPACT_ATOMS: atom_id res chain seq x y z
N ASN A 1 -15.53 -9.79 9.00
CA ASN A 1 -14.25 -10.42 8.55
C ASN A 1 -14.55 -11.84 8.07
N PRO A 2 -14.49 -12.18 6.78
CA PRO A 2 -14.53 -13.58 6.39
C PRO A 2 -13.10 -14.12 6.58
N ARG A 3 -12.79 -14.46 7.84
CA ARG A 3 -11.60 -15.21 8.27
C ARG A 3 -12.01 -16.60 8.79
N GLY A 4 -13.19 -17.05 8.42
CA GLY A 4 -13.66 -18.39 8.76
C GLY A 4 -12.77 -19.44 8.13
N LEU A 5 -12.76 -20.64 8.72
CA LEU A 5 -12.00 -21.80 8.23
C LEU A 5 -12.18 -22.01 6.71
N ARG A 6 -13.40 -21.81 6.21
CA ARG A 6 -13.77 -21.94 4.78
C ARG A 6 -12.93 -21.06 3.85
N VAL A 7 -12.61 -19.82 4.23
CA VAL A 7 -11.78 -18.93 3.39
C VAL A 7 -10.31 -19.35 3.40
N ARG A 8 -9.83 -19.91 4.51
CA ARG A 8 -8.49 -20.50 4.56
C ARG A 8 -8.40 -21.75 3.69
N LEU A 9 -9.45 -22.58 3.64
CA LEU A 9 -9.49 -23.75 2.78
C LEU A 9 -9.34 -23.38 1.29
N PHE A 10 -10.01 -22.34 0.81
CA PHE A 10 -9.82 -21.87 -0.57
C PHE A 10 -8.37 -21.48 -0.89
N ARG A 11 -7.68 -20.85 0.06
CA ARG A 11 -6.27 -20.51 -0.12
C ARG A 11 -5.38 -21.75 -0.17
N GLU A 12 -5.51 -22.65 0.80
CA GLU A 12 -4.61 -23.81 0.89
C GLU A 12 -4.88 -24.85 -0.22
N LEU A 13 -6.13 -24.98 -0.68
CA LEU A 13 -6.52 -25.96 -1.70
C LEU A 13 -6.45 -25.41 -3.13
N MET A 14 -6.78 -24.13 -3.33
CA MET A 14 -6.97 -23.55 -4.67
C MET A 14 -6.05 -22.36 -4.94
N GLY A 15 -5.18 -21.97 -3.99
CA GLY A 15 -4.21 -20.88 -4.18
C GLY A 15 -4.83 -19.48 -4.32
N PHE A 16 -6.08 -19.25 -3.90
CA PHE A 16 -6.70 -17.91 -3.98
C PHE A 16 -7.38 -17.45 -2.67
N GLU A 17 -7.27 -16.16 -2.37
CA GLU A 17 -8.06 -15.48 -1.34
C GLU A 17 -9.01 -14.47 -1.97
N ILE A 18 -10.29 -14.54 -1.57
CA ILE A 18 -11.32 -13.61 -2.04
C ILE A 18 -11.09 -12.23 -1.42
N GLY A 19 -10.91 -11.23 -2.28
CA GLY A 19 -10.83 -9.82 -1.92
C GLY A 19 -12.19 -9.24 -1.52
N ALA A 20 -12.26 -7.93 -1.30
CA ALA A 20 -13.53 -7.23 -1.22
C ALA A 20 -13.52 -6.08 -2.23
N ARG A 21 -14.62 -5.91 -2.96
CA ARG A 21 -14.72 -4.87 -3.98
C ARG A 21 -14.41 -3.50 -3.35
N PRO A 22 -13.58 -2.66 -3.99
CA PRO A 22 -13.34 -1.31 -3.49
C PRO A 22 -14.61 -0.49 -3.68
N GLU A 23 -15.18 0.02 -2.59
CA GLU A 23 -16.29 0.99 -2.62
C GLU A 23 -15.81 2.42 -2.98
N LEU A 24 -14.55 2.55 -3.40
CA LEU A 24 -13.85 3.81 -3.63
C LEU A 24 -13.85 4.25 -5.10
N ILE A 25 -14.40 3.45 -6.02
CA ILE A 25 -14.68 3.90 -7.38
C ILE A 25 -16.07 4.52 -7.36
N ARG A 26 -16.13 5.84 -7.42
CA ARG A 26 -17.36 6.63 -7.29
C ARG A 26 -17.33 7.75 -8.32
N ASN A 27 -18.42 7.92 -9.05
CA ASN A 27 -18.68 9.10 -9.89
C ASN A 27 -19.90 9.82 -9.32
N ILE A 28 -19.68 10.54 -8.22
CA ILE A 28 -20.74 11.20 -7.45
C ILE A 28 -20.44 12.68 -7.38
N GLU A 29 -21.44 13.53 -7.63
CA GLU A 29 -21.36 14.93 -7.20
C GLU A 29 -21.70 14.97 -5.71
N ASP A 30 -20.69 15.19 -4.89
CA ASP A 30 -20.83 15.37 -3.45
C ASP A 30 -21.09 16.87 -3.15
N THR A 31 -22.31 17.19 -2.73
CA THR A 31 -22.78 18.57 -2.53
C THR A 31 -23.30 18.82 -1.12
N TYR A 32 -23.47 20.08 -0.77
CA TYR A 32 -24.11 20.50 0.46
C TYR A 32 -25.05 21.68 0.24
N LEU A 33 -25.98 21.85 1.17
CA LEU A 33 -26.86 23.00 1.27
C LEU A 33 -26.94 23.43 2.74
N LYS A 34 -26.85 24.74 2.99
CA LYS A 34 -26.85 25.30 4.34
C LYS A 34 -28.26 25.67 4.76
N THR A 35 -28.62 25.33 6.00
CA THR A 35 -29.88 25.77 6.63
C THR A 35 -29.61 26.43 7.97
N VAL A 36 -30.60 27.12 8.51
CA VAL A 36 -30.49 27.79 9.82
C VAL A 36 -30.55 26.79 10.97
N ASP A 37 -31.47 25.82 10.87
CA ASP A 37 -31.73 24.83 11.91
C ASP A 37 -32.22 23.50 11.32
N LEU A 38 -32.57 22.58 12.22
CA LEU A 38 -33.14 21.27 11.87
C LEU A 38 -34.48 21.39 11.15
N LYS A 39 -35.32 22.36 11.52
CA LYS A 39 -36.64 22.55 10.90
C LYS A 39 -36.50 22.97 9.44
N GLY A 40 -35.65 23.96 9.18
CA GLY A 40 -35.30 24.39 7.83
C GLY A 40 -34.65 23.27 7.02
N ALA A 41 -33.84 22.41 7.65
CA ALA A 41 -33.30 21.22 6.99
C ALA A 41 -34.38 20.24 6.52
N VAL A 42 -35.39 19.97 7.35
CA VAL A 42 -36.52 19.11 6.98
C VAL A 42 -37.32 19.71 5.83
N GLU A 43 -37.63 21.00 5.87
CA GLU A 43 -38.36 21.70 4.80
C GLU A 43 -37.60 21.64 3.47
N GLU A 44 -36.28 21.81 3.52
CA GLU A 44 -35.42 21.77 2.35
C GLU A 44 -35.27 20.36 1.78
N VAL A 45 -35.18 19.33 2.63
CA VAL A 45 -35.19 17.93 2.20
C VAL A 45 -36.46 17.61 1.40
N VAL A 46 -37.63 18.06 1.87
CA VAL A 46 -38.90 17.89 1.15
C VAL A 46 -38.84 18.57 -0.23
N ARG A 47 -38.32 19.80 -0.31
CA ARG A 47 -38.17 20.55 -1.57
C ARG A 47 -37.25 19.84 -2.55
N LEU A 48 -36.11 19.35 -2.07
CA LEU A 48 -35.13 18.62 -2.87
C LEU A 48 -35.74 17.34 -3.44
N VAL A 49 -36.47 16.57 -2.63
CA VAL A 49 -37.12 15.33 -3.09
C VAL A 49 -38.16 15.62 -4.18
N LYS A 50 -38.97 16.67 -4.03
CA LYS A 50 -39.92 17.08 -5.09
C LYS A 50 -39.21 17.42 -6.41
N THR A 51 -38.01 17.98 -6.33
CA THR A 51 -37.22 18.37 -7.51
C THR A 51 -36.49 17.18 -8.14
N LEU A 52 -35.93 16.29 -7.32
CA LEU A 52 -35.11 15.16 -7.76
C LEU A 52 -35.95 13.96 -8.23
N GLY A 53 -37.19 13.84 -7.75
CA GLY A 53 -38.11 12.76 -8.11
C GLY A 53 -37.82 11.43 -7.40
N SER A 54 -38.11 10.31 -8.07
CA SER A 54 -38.01 8.97 -7.46
C SER A 54 -36.57 8.43 -7.37
N GLY A 55 -36.38 7.39 -6.56
CA GLY A 55 -35.10 6.69 -6.40
C GLY A 55 -34.18 7.31 -5.35
N GLY A 56 -34.74 8.05 -4.40
CA GLY A 56 -34.01 8.72 -3.33
C GLY A 56 -33.79 7.84 -2.10
N LEU A 57 -32.65 7.98 -1.45
CA LEU A 57 -32.43 7.49 -0.09
C LEU A 57 -32.12 8.67 0.84
N ILE A 58 -32.87 8.79 1.93
CA ILE A 58 -32.70 9.83 2.94
C ILE A 58 -32.09 9.23 4.20
N TYR A 59 -31.01 9.84 4.66
CA TYR A 59 -30.27 9.39 5.82
C TYR A 59 -30.37 10.39 6.96
N VAL A 60 -30.77 9.88 8.11
CA VAL A 60 -30.87 10.62 9.37
C VAL A 60 -29.71 10.22 10.28
N PRO A 61 -29.03 11.17 10.97
CA PRO A 61 -28.00 10.87 11.96
C PRO A 61 -28.47 9.91 13.05
N VAL A 62 -27.54 9.10 13.57
CA VAL A 62 -27.85 8.07 14.58
C VAL A 62 -28.46 8.65 15.85
N ASP A 63 -28.06 9.87 16.22
CA ASP A 63 -28.53 10.59 17.40
C ASP A 63 -29.97 11.11 17.31
N LEU A 64 -30.52 11.28 16.11
CA LEU A 64 -31.95 11.62 15.93
C LEU A 64 -32.86 10.37 15.94
N GLY A 65 -32.28 9.19 15.72
CA GLY A 65 -32.97 7.92 15.88
C GLY A 65 -33.93 7.56 14.74
N ILE A 66 -34.61 6.43 14.93
CA ILE A 66 -35.56 5.88 13.95
C ILE A 66 -36.91 6.60 13.97
N GLU A 67 -37.34 7.10 15.13
CA GLU A 67 -38.60 7.84 15.30
C GLU A 67 -38.61 9.08 14.40
N PHE A 68 -37.52 9.86 14.41
CA PHE A 68 -37.38 10.99 13.49
C PHE A 68 -37.43 10.59 12.01
N ALA A 69 -36.91 9.42 11.65
CA ALA A 69 -36.98 8.92 10.28
C ALA A 69 -38.42 8.54 9.88
N GLU A 70 -39.20 7.98 10.80
CA GLU A 70 -40.64 7.70 10.62
C GLU A 70 -41.46 8.98 10.48
N ASP A 71 -41.18 10.00 11.30
CA ASP A 71 -41.81 11.31 11.22
C ASP A 71 -41.50 12.02 9.90
N LEU A 72 -40.23 11.98 9.47
CA LEU A 72 -39.82 12.57 8.20
C LEU A 72 -40.48 11.86 7.01
N ALA A 73 -40.55 10.52 7.02
CA ALA A 73 -41.28 9.76 6.00
C ALA A 73 -42.77 10.13 5.96
N SER A 74 -43.39 10.30 7.14
CA SER A 74 -44.79 10.74 7.25
C SER A 74 -45.00 12.14 6.69
N ASN A 75 -44.10 13.07 6.97
CA ASN A 75 -44.15 14.43 6.43
C ASN A 75 -44.02 14.42 4.89
N LEU A 76 -43.11 13.62 4.33
CA LEU A 76 -42.99 13.45 2.87
C LEU A 76 -44.29 12.91 2.25
N ARG A 77 -44.95 11.94 2.89
CA ARG A 77 -46.26 11.42 2.43
C ARG A 77 -47.36 12.47 2.44
N LEU A 78 -47.45 13.28 3.50
CA LEU A 78 -48.41 14.39 3.57
C LEU A 78 -48.21 15.41 2.44
N GLN A 79 -46.98 15.49 1.92
CA GLN A 79 -46.60 16.36 0.81
C GLN A 79 -46.72 15.68 -0.57
N GLY A 80 -47.36 14.51 -0.64
CA GLY A 80 -47.65 13.78 -1.88
C GLY A 80 -46.52 12.91 -2.41
N ILE A 81 -45.47 12.67 -1.62
CA ILE A 81 -44.32 11.84 -2.02
C ILE A 81 -44.50 10.43 -1.46
N ALA A 82 -44.36 9.39 -2.28
CA ALA A 82 -44.40 8.01 -1.82
C ALA A 82 -43.12 7.68 -1.03
N ALA A 83 -43.14 7.88 0.29
CA ALA A 83 -41.99 7.68 1.17
C ALA A 83 -42.31 6.73 2.33
N GLU A 84 -41.32 5.93 2.74
CA GLU A 84 -41.44 5.00 3.87
C GLU A 84 -40.13 4.91 4.66
N ALA A 85 -40.24 4.70 5.98
CA ALA A 85 -39.09 4.49 6.84
C ALA A 85 -38.63 3.02 6.81
N MET A 86 -37.33 2.80 6.68
CA MET A 86 -36.76 1.46 6.58
C MET A 86 -36.32 0.91 7.94
N HIS A 87 -36.88 -0.24 8.31
CA HIS A 87 -36.48 -1.01 9.49
C HIS A 87 -35.88 -2.34 9.07
N SER A 88 -34.87 -2.82 9.81
CA SER A 88 -34.24 -4.12 9.55
C SER A 88 -35.21 -5.31 9.55
N LYS A 89 -36.41 -5.17 10.12
CA LYS A 89 -37.46 -6.19 10.17
C LYS A 89 -38.50 -6.11 9.04
N LYS A 90 -38.57 -5.01 8.27
CA LYS A 90 -39.62 -4.75 7.26
C LYS A 90 -39.06 -4.96 5.84
N ILE A 91 -38.88 -6.21 5.40
CA ILE A 91 -38.31 -6.53 4.07
C ILE A 91 -39.22 -6.06 2.92
N ARG A 92 -40.55 -6.10 3.08
CA ARG A 92 -41.52 -5.70 2.04
C ARG A 92 -41.34 -4.26 1.55
N VAL A 93 -40.97 -3.34 2.44
CA VAL A 93 -40.71 -1.93 2.08
C VAL A 93 -39.61 -1.81 1.02
N LEU A 94 -38.63 -2.71 1.04
CA LEU A 94 -37.58 -2.75 0.02
C LEU A 94 -38.12 -3.24 -1.33
N GLU A 95 -39.00 -4.24 -1.33
CA GLU A 95 -39.66 -4.76 -2.55
C GLU A 95 -40.55 -3.69 -3.19
N ASP A 96 -41.27 -2.92 -2.38
CA ASP A 96 -42.10 -1.81 -2.82
C ASP A 96 -41.27 -0.66 -3.43
N PHE A 97 -40.08 -0.39 -2.87
CA PHE A 97 -39.13 0.55 -3.47
C PHE A 97 -38.53 0.04 -4.78
N ILE A 98 -38.23 -1.27 -4.88
CA ILE A 98 -37.70 -1.90 -6.09
C ILE A 98 -38.75 -1.85 -7.22
N SER A 99 -40.00 -2.17 -6.91
CA SER A 99 -41.12 -2.17 -7.88
C SER A 99 -41.49 -0.77 -8.37
N GLY A 100 -41.15 0.25 -7.60
CA GLY A 100 -41.46 1.64 -7.91
C GLY A 100 -42.69 2.20 -7.20
N SER A 101 -43.33 1.41 -6.34
CA SER A 101 -44.46 1.84 -5.52
C SER A 101 -44.07 2.85 -4.43
N ILE A 102 -42.79 2.82 -4.03
CA ILE A 102 -42.18 3.81 -3.14
C ILE A 102 -41.09 4.57 -3.90
N ASP A 103 -41.15 5.90 -3.82
CA ASP A 103 -40.20 6.81 -4.47
C ASP A 103 -38.95 7.02 -3.63
N VAL A 104 -39.09 7.06 -2.29
CA VAL A 104 -38.00 7.41 -1.38
C VAL A 104 -38.02 6.56 -0.11
N LEU A 105 -36.83 6.09 0.30
CA LEU A 105 -36.66 5.43 1.59
C LEU A 105 -35.95 6.35 2.59
N VAL A 106 -36.47 6.42 3.81
CA VAL A 106 -35.85 7.17 4.92
C VAL A 106 -35.27 6.18 5.94
N GLY A 107 -34.07 6.43 6.45
CA GLY A 107 -33.59 5.65 7.59
C GLY A 107 -32.31 6.16 8.23
N VAL A 108 -31.87 5.45 9.26
CA VAL A 108 -30.76 5.89 10.09
C VAL A 108 -29.41 5.57 9.43
N ALA A 109 -28.52 6.55 9.41
CA ALA A 109 -27.17 6.50 8.86
C ALA A 109 -26.25 5.62 9.73
N THR A 110 -26.42 4.30 9.66
CA THR A 110 -25.57 3.34 10.36
C THR A 110 -24.75 2.51 9.37
N TYR A 111 -23.44 2.39 9.59
CA TYR A 111 -22.53 1.67 8.67
C TYR A 111 -22.97 0.23 8.33
N TYR A 112 -23.57 -0.47 9.29
CA TYR A 112 -24.09 -1.84 9.12
C TYR A 112 -25.59 -1.89 8.84
N GLY A 113 -26.24 -0.73 8.69
CA GLY A 113 -27.66 -0.63 8.36
C GLY A 113 -27.97 -1.16 6.97
N VAL A 114 -29.21 -1.61 6.79
CA VAL A 114 -29.69 -2.19 5.52
C VAL A 114 -29.57 -1.17 4.39
N LEU A 115 -30.01 0.07 4.59
CA LEU A 115 -29.92 1.12 3.56
C LEU A 115 -28.47 1.44 3.16
N VAL A 116 -27.57 1.55 4.15
CA VAL A 116 -26.18 1.97 3.93
C VAL A 116 -25.34 0.87 3.25
N ARG A 117 -25.52 -0.40 3.65
CA ARG A 117 -24.66 -1.50 3.20
C ARG A 117 -25.40 -2.67 2.55
N GLY A 118 -26.63 -2.92 3.00
CA GLY A 118 -27.41 -4.12 2.66
C GLY A 118 -28.17 -4.07 1.33
N ILE A 119 -28.17 -2.93 0.63
CA ILE A 119 -28.90 -2.75 -0.63
C ILE A 119 -27.93 -2.49 -1.78
N ASP A 120 -28.19 -3.11 -2.92
CA ASP A 120 -27.50 -2.88 -4.18
C ASP A 120 -28.49 -2.80 -5.34
N LEU A 121 -28.98 -1.59 -5.62
CA LEU A 121 -30.00 -1.33 -6.64
C LEU A 121 -29.53 -0.24 -7.61
N PRO A 122 -28.53 -0.52 -8.46
CA PRO A 122 -27.91 0.48 -9.33
C PRO A 122 -28.87 1.05 -10.38
N THR A 123 -29.97 0.37 -10.68
CA THR A 123 -31.01 0.83 -11.62
C THR A 123 -32.04 1.76 -10.96
N ARG A 124 -32.26 1.63 -9.65
CA ARG A 124 -33.31 2.36 -8.92
C ARG A 124 -32.77 3.55 -8.13
N ILE A 125 -31.67 3.36 -7.40
CA ILE A 125 -31.11 4.40 -6.53
C ILE A 125 -30.43 5.47 -7.39
N ARG A 126 -30.83 6.73 -7.27
CA ARG A 126 -30.35 7.86 -8.08
C ARG A 126 -29.55 8.87 -7.27
N TYR A 127 -30.04 9.21 -6.08
CA TYR A 127 -29.46 10.22 -5.23
C TYR A 127 -29.60 9.86 -3.75
N VAL A 128 -28.77 10.49 -2.90
CA VAL A 128 -28.88 10.41 -1.45
C VAL A 128 -28.98 11.81 -0.86
N VAL A 129 -29.78 11.95 0.20
CA VAL A 129 -29.87 13.18 0.98
C VAL A 129 -29.58 12.85 2.44
N PHE A 130 -28.63 13.55 3.04
CA PHE A 130 -28.33 13.45 4.47
C PHE A 130 -28.97 14.64 5.19
N VAL A 131 -29.79 14.34 6.20
CA VAL A 131 -30.36 15.32 7.13
C VAL A 131 -29.30 15.64 8.17
N ASP A 132 -28.34 16.48 7.78
CA ASP A 132 -27.07 16.76 8.45
C ASP A 132 -26.02 15.65 8.33
N VAL A 133 -24.79 15.97 8.72
CA VAL A 133 -23.62 15.11 8.64
C VAL A 133 -23.82 13.83 9.49
N PRO A 134 -23.63 12.63 8.90
CA PRO A 134 -23.55 11.38 9.68
C PRO A 134 -22.47 11.49 10.75
N ARG A 135 -22.82 11.19 11.99
CA ARG A 135 -21.94 11.41 13.14
C ARG A 135 -22.15 10.40 14.27
N HIS A 136 -21.14 10.32 15.12
CA HIS A 136 -21.26 9.76 16.45
C HIS A 136 -21.29 10.90 17.47
N LYS A 137 -22.24 10.83 18.40
CA LYS A 137 -22.40 11.80 19.48
C LYS A 137 -22.00 11.14 20.79
N ILE A 138 -20.97 11.67 21.45
CA ILE A 138 -20.40 11.10 22.67
C ILE A 138 -20.49 12.12 23.79
N ASN A 139 -21.07 11.75 24.94
CA ASN A 139 -21.17 12.60 26.12
C ASN A 139 -19.82 12.70 26.85
N LEU A 140 -19.37 13.91 27.17
CA LEU A 140 -18.11 14.21 27.87
C LEU A 140 -18.21 14.17 29.40
N ARG A 141 -19.41 14.02 29.99
CA ARG A 141 -19.59 13.82 31.43
C ARG A 141 -19.24 12.42 31.90
N LEU A 142 -18.89 11.51 30.98
CA LEU A 142 -18.28 10.21 31.24
C LEU A 142 -19.11 9.23 32.08
N GLU A 143 -20.40 9.47 32.26
CA GLU A 143 -21.24 8.61 33.11
C GLU A 143 -21.30 7.16 32.59
N ARG A 144 -21.23 6.94 31.26
CA ARG A 144 -21.04 5.64 30.61
C ARG A 144 -20.43 5.79 29.20
N LEU A 145 -19.12 5.58 29.02
CA LEU A 145 -18.53 5.42 27.67
C LEU A 145 -18.56 3.95 27.24
N SER A 146 -18.97 3.68 25.99
CA SER A 146 -18.80 2.33 25.43
C SER A 146 -17.35 2.07 25.02
N ALA A 147 -16.98 0.80 24.88
CA ALA A 147 -15.68 0.38 24.34
C ALA A 147 -15.36 1.04 22.98
N VAL A 148 -16.38 1.25 22.15
CA VAL A 148 -16.22 1.87 20.84
C VAL A 148 -15.95 3.36 20.98
N ASP A 149 -16.59 4.03 21.92
CA ASP A 149 -16.41 5.46 22.18
C ASP A 149 -15.01 5.75 22.72
N VAL A 150 -14.49 4.91 23.62
CA VAL A 150 -13.09 4.99 24.08
C VAL A 150 -12.14 4.98 22.87
N VAL A 151 -12.31 4.03 21.95
CA VAL A 151 -11.42 3.91 20.78
C VAL A 151 -11.55 5.10 19.81
N ARG A 152 -12.73 5.73 19.73
CA ARG A 152 -12.94 6.94 18.94
C ARG A 152 -12.31 8.18 19.58
N LEU A 153 -12.34 8.27 20.90
CA LEU A 153 -11.81 9.42 21.66
C LEU A 153 -10.29 9.42 21.77
N VAL A 154 -9.65 8.26 21.92
CA VAL A 154 -8.19 8.15 22.08
C VAL A 154 -7.37 8.97 21.06
N PRO A 155 -7.60 8.90 19.73
CA PRO A 155 -6.83 9.69 18.78
C PRO A 155 -7.09 11.20 18.91
N LEU A 156 -8.31 11.60 19.26
CA LEU A 156 -8.67 13.01 19.48
C LEU A 156 -8.00 13.57 20.73
N LEU A 157 -7.95 12.77 21.79
CA LEU A 157 -7.29 13.13 23.04
C LEU A 157 -5.78 13.20 22.89
N ARG A 158 -5.17 12.31 22.11
CA ARG A 158 -3.74 12.39 21.78
C ARG A 158 -3.40 13.76 21.20
N ASP A 159 -4.25 14.29 20.32
CA ASP A 159 -4.03 15.58 19.68
C ASP A 159 -4.37 16.77 20.60
N ALA A 160 -5.27 16.56 21.57
CA ALA A 160 -5.70 17.58 22.53
C ALA A 160 -4.82 17.70 23.80
N VAL A 161 -4.01 16.68 24.13
CA VAL A 161 -3.15 16.69 25.32
C VAL A 161 -1.81 17.36 25.01
N ALA A 162 -1.23 18.06 25.99
CA ALA A 162 0.09 18.68 25.87
C ALA A 162 1.24 17.73 26.30
N ASP A 163 1.01 16.91 27.32
CA ASP A 163 2.01 16.01 27.90
C ASP A 163 2.48 14.91 26.91
N LEU A 164 3.80 14.74 26.81
CA LEU A 164 4.40 13.80 25.86
C LEU A 164 4.22 12.33 26.28
N ASN A 165 4.12 12.04 27.58
CA ASN A 165 3.92 10.68 28.06
C ASN A 165 2.49 10.22 27.75
N ASP A 166 1.51 11.09 27.96
CA ASP A 166 0.12 10.84 27.59
C ASP A 166 -0.05 10.65 26.09
N LYS A 167 0.60 11.47 25.26
CA LYS A 167 0.61 11.28 23.80
C LYS A 167 1.10 9.88 23.43
N ARG A 168 2.27 9.48 23.97
CA ARG A 168 2.85 8.16 23.71
C ARG A 168 1.97 7.02 24.23
N PHE A 169 1.34 7.20 25.38
CA PHE A 169 0.41 6.23 25.94
C PHE A 169 -0.80 6.03 25.01
N LEU A 170 -1.46 7.12 24.61
CA LEU A 170 -2.65 7.09 23.76
C LEU A 170 -2.34 6.54 22.36
N GLU A 171 -1.17 6.85 21.78
CA GLU A 171 -0.74 6.26 20.51
C GLU A 171 -0.60 4.74 20.58
N ASN A 172 0.08 4.24 21.62
CA ASN A 172 0.28 2.82 21.84
C ASN A 172 -1.06 2.11 22.15
N ALA A 173 -1.90 2.73 22.97
CA ALA A 173 -3.23 2.26 23.29
C ALA A 173 -4.09 2.13 22.02
N PHE A 174 -4.10 3.15 21.16
CA PHE A 174 -4.88 3.15 19.93
C PHE A 174 -4.57 1.95 19.02
N VAL A 175 -3.27 1.68 18.79
CA VAL A 175 -2.83 0.55 17.95
C VAL A 175 -3.26 -0.80 18.55
N LYS A 176 -3.13 -0.96 19.88
CA LYS A 176 -3.51 -2.18 20.58
C LYS A 176 -5.04 -2.37 20.58
N LEU A 177 -5.81 -1.37 20.99
CA LEU A 177 -7.27 -1.42 21.06
C LEU A 177 -7.89 -1.67 19.68
N ARG A 178 -7.42 -0.98 18.63
CA ARG A 178 -7.88 -1.21 17.26
C ARG A 178 -7.61 -2.64 16.78
N ARG A 179 -6.48 -3.24 17.17
CA ARG A 179 -6.14 -4.63 16.84
C ARG A 179 -7.06 -5.63 17.54
N VAL A 180 -7.39 -5.36 18.81
CA VAL A 180 -8.34 -6.17 19.60
C VAL A 180 -9.73 -6.09 18.97
N LEU A 181 -10.30 -4.89 18.82
CA LEU A 181 -11.64 -4.70 18.26
C LEU A 181 -11.80 -5.35 16.88
N LYS A 182 -10.79 -5.26 16.01
CA LYS A 182 -10.86 -5.86 14.67
C LYS A 182 -10.94 -7.39 14.67
N ARG A 183 -10.48 -8.05 15.75
CA ARG A 183 -10.49 -9.51 15.91
C ARG A 183 -11.71 -10.00 16.69
N SER A 184 -12.42 -9.09 17.33
CA SER A 184 -13.50 -9.36 18.27
C SER A 184 -14.87 -9.33 17.59
N GLY A 185 -15.80 -10.18 18.05
CA GLY A 185 -17.22 -10.16 17.65
C GLY A 185 -18.08 -9.34 18.63
N ASN A 186 -19.39 -9.27 18.37
CA ASN A 186 -20.35 -8.53 19.21
C ASN A 186 -20.36 -8.99 20.67
N TYR A 187 -20.15 -10.29 20.92
CA TYR A 187 -20.07 -10.84 22.29
C TYR A 187 -18.91 -10.23 23.07
N PHE A 188 -17.73 -10.09 22.46
CA PHE A 188 -16.58 -9.49 23.12
C PHE A 188 -16.82 -8.00 23.42
N LEU A 189 -17.47 -7.27 22.51
CA LEU A 189 -17.88 -5.88 22.77
C LEU A 189 -18.83 -5.77 23.97
N LYS A 190 -19.80 -6.69 24.06
CA LYS A 190 -20.72 -6.77 25.20
C LYS A 190 -19.94 -6.98 26.50
N VAL A 191 -19.05 -7.97 26.53
CA VAL A 191 -18.22 -8.27 27.71
C VAL A 191 -17.35 -7.08 28.12
N ILE A 192 -16.71 -6.39 27.17
CA ILE A 192 -15.91 -5.20 27.51
C ILE A 192 -16.79 -4.09 28.08
N ASN A 193 -17.99 -3.87 27.54
CA ASN A 193 -18.90 -2.87 28.08
C ASN A 193 -19.35 -3.23 29.51
N GLU A 194 -19.68 -4.50 29.79
CA GLU A 194 -19.98 -4.99 31.15
C GLU A 194 -18.81 -4.72 32.11
N VAL A 195 -17.57 -4.95 31.65
CA VAL A 195 -16.35 -4.65 32.42
C VAL A 195 -16.18 -3.16 32.67
N LEU A 196 -16.37 -2.31 31.66
CA LEU A 196 -16.27 -0.85 31.79
C LEU A 196 -17.37 -0.25 32.67
N MET A 197 -18.54 -0.89 32.75
CA MET A 197 -19.64 -0.50 33.64
C MET A 197 -19.45 -1.00 35.08
N GLY A 198 -18.40 -1.77 35.36
CA GLY A 198 -18.14 -2.34 36.68
C GLY A 198 -19.01 -3.55 37.04
N GLU A 199 -19.78 -4.08 36.09
CA GLU A 199 -20.62 -5.28 36.28
C GLU A 199 -19.78 -6.56 36.37
N ARG A 200 -18.55 -6.52 35.85
CA ARG A 200 -17.62 -7.65 35.83
C ARG A 200 -16.17 -7.18 35.98
N SER A 201 -15.35 -7.94 36.71
CA SER A 201 -13.90 -7.68 36.80
C SER A 201 -13.16 -8.10 35.52
N PRO A 202 -12.11 -7.35 35.10
CA PRO A 202 -11.32 -7.69 33.92
C PRO A 202 -10.48 -8.95 34.14
N GLN A 203 -10.72 -9.99 33.35
CA GLN A 203 -10.02 -11.27 33.42
C GLN A 203 -8.91 -11.38 32.39
N THR A 204 -9.13 -10.88 31.17
CA THR A 204 -8.15 -10.99 30.09
C THR A 204 -7.21 -9.78 30.01
N ALA A 205 -6.02 -9.95 29.41
CA ALA A 205 -5.11 -8.84 29.16
C ALA A 205 -5.73 -7.74 28.27
N SER A 206 -6.68 -8.11 27.40
CA SER A 206 -7.39 -7.15 26.56
C SER A 206 -8.42 -6.35 27.37
N GLU A 207 -9.16 -6.99 28.27
CA GLU A 207 -10.07 -6.32 29.20
C GLU A 207 -9.33 -5.35 30.12
N LYS A 208 -8.21 -5.78 30.71
CA LYS A 208 -7.37 -4.93 31.57
C LYS A 208 -6.86 -3.69 30.82
N LEU A 209 -6.41 -3.85 29.58
CA LEU A 209 -6.01 -2.73 28.73
C LEU A 209 -7.17 -1.76 28.45
N PHE A 210 -8.39 -2.26 28.22
CA PHE A 210 -9.55 -1.40 28.02
C PHE A 210 -9.88 -0.58 29.25
N VAL A 211 -9.81 -1.17 30.45
CA VAL A 211 -10.01 -0.47 31.72
C VAL A 211 -8.94 0.61 31.93
N GLU A 212 -7.66 0.26 31.78
CA GLU A 212 -6.53 1.21 31.91
C GLU A 212 -6.69 2.42 30.98
N VAL A 213 -7.06 2.17 29.71
CA VAL A 213 -7.26 3.25 28.74
C VAL A 213 -8.54 4.03 29.05
N TYR A 214 -9.61 3.39 29.48
CA TYR A 214 -10.85 4.05 29.89
C TYR A 214 -10.61 5.01 31.05
N GLU A 215 -9.93 4.56 32.11
CA GLU A 215 -9.58 5.38 33.27
C GLU A 215 -8.73 6.58 32.86
N ARG A 216 -7.70 6.37 32.04
CA ARG A 216 -6.86 7.48 31.57
C ARG A 216 -7.64 8.47 30.70
N VAL A 217 -8.48 7.98 29.80
CA VAL A 217 -9.37 8.83 28.98
C VAL A 217 -10.32 9.63 29.87
N HIS A 218 -10.89 9.00 30.89
CA HIS A 218 -11.79 9.62 31.85
C HIS A 218 -11.09 10.73 32.65
N GLU A 219 -9.86 10.50 33.12
CA GLU A 219 -9.05 11.51 33.81
C GLU A 219 -8.71 12.70 32.91
N LEU A 220 -8.26 12.44 31.68
CA LEU A 220 -7.87 13.49 30.74
C LEU A 220 -9.06 14.40 30.39
N LEU A 221 -10.27 13.84 30.27
CA LEU A 221 -11.48 14.59 29.98
C LEU A 221 -11.98 15.45 31.15
N LYS A 222 -11.48 15.26 32.38
CA LYS A 222 -11.72 16.18 33.50
C LYS A 222 -10.88 17.47 33.41
N SER A 223 -9.80 17.45 32.63
CA SER A 223 -8.94 18.62 32.47
C SER A 223 -9.59 19.65 31.55
N GLN A 224 -9.82 20.85 32.09
CA GLN A 224 -10.37 21.98 31.34
C GLN A 224 -9.55 22.31 30.09
N ALA A 225 -8.21 22.27 30.19
CA ALA A 225 -7.31 22.52 29.06
C ALA A 225 -7.50 21.50 27.92
N VAL A 226 -7.74 20.23 28.25
CA VAL A 226 -7.97 19.18 27.25
C VAL A 226 -9.32 19.40 26.56
N VAL A 227 -10.36 19.75 27.31
CA VAL A 227 -11.68 20.06 26.75
C VAL A 227 -11.62 21.28 25.83
N GLU A 228 -10.90 22.33 26.22
CA GLU A 228 -10.68 23.52 25.37
C GLU A 228 -9.93 23.18 24.07
N ASN A 229 -8.93 22.30 24.14
CA ASN A 229 -8.22 21.83 22.95
C ASN A 229 -9.12 20.97 22.05
N LEU A 230 -10.02 20.15 22.62
CA LEU A 230 -11.04 19.42 21.87
C LEU A 230 -12.04 20.36 21.18
N ILE A 231 -12.46 21.45 21.83
CA ILE A 231 -13.34 22.47 21.23
C ILE A 231 -12.68 23.09 19.98
N LYS A 232 -11.37 23.31 20.03
CA LYS A 232 -10.57 23.88 18.92
C LYS A 232 -10.18 22.82 17.86
N HIS A 233 -10.40 21.53 18.13
CA HIS A 233 -9.92 20.45 17.28
C HIS A 233 -10.56 20.50 15.88
N PRO A 234 -9.78 20.37 14.80
CA PRO A 234 -10.25 20.58 13.43
C PRO A 234 -11.18 19.47 12.90
N GLU A 235 -11.19 18.29 13.51
CA GLU A 235 -11.95 17.12 13.02
C GLU A 235 -13.20 16.77 13.84
N VAL A 236 -13.56 17.58 14.84
CA VAL A 236 -14.75 17.35 15.66
C VAL A 236 -15.45 18.65 15.99
N VAL A 237 -16.70 18.55 16.46
CA VAL A 237 -17.45 19.68 17.00
C VAL A 237 -17.88 19.34 18.41
N VAL A 238 -17.63 20.23 19.36
CA VAL A 238 -18.14 20.11 20.73
C VAL A 238 -19.37 21.00 20.86
N VAL A 239 -20.49 20.43 21.31
CA VAL A 239 -21.76 21.14 21.53
C VAL A 239 -22.19 21.03 22.99
N SER A 240 -22.93 22.01 23.48
CA SER A 240 -23.55 22.00 24.81
C SER A 240 -25.04 21.78 24.66
N GLU A 241 -25.58 20.74 25.30
CA GLU A 241 -27.00 20.43 25.30
C GLU A 241 -27.44 20.05 26.72
N GLY A 242 -28.45 20.73 27.25
CA GLY A 242 -28.94 20.46 28.61
C GLY A 242 -27.87 20.59 29.71
N GLY A 243 -26.85 21.44 29.51
CA GLY A 243 -25.74 21.62 30.43
C GLY A 243 -24.66 20.51 30.38
N ALA A 244 -24.80 19.52 29.50
CA ALA A 244 -23.78 18.51 29.21
C ALA A 244 -23.06 18.82 27.90
N LEU A 245 -21.75 18.54 27.86
CA LEU A 245 -20.95 18.69 26.64
C LEU A 245 -20.93 17.38 25.86
N TYR A 246 -21.08 17.49 24.54
CA TYR A 246 -21.03 16.36 23.62
C TYR A 246 -19.99 16.60 22.55
N VAL A 247 -19.21 15.58 22.19
CA VAL A 247 -18.36 15.58 21.00
C VAL A 247 -19.10 14.92 19.86
N LEU A 248 -19.26 15.65 18.77
CA LEU A 248 -19.76 15.19 17.49
C LEU A 248 -18.56 14.81 16.61
N ILE A 249 -18.49 13.53 16.27
CA ILE A 249 -17.42 12.94 15.47
C ILE A 249 -18.01 12.52 14.11
N PRO A 250 -17.62 13.13 12.99
CA PRO A 250 -18.12 12.74 11.67
C PRO A 250 -17.80 11.29 11.32
N ASP A 251 -18.80 10.57 10.81
CA ASP A 251 -18.71 9.17 10.38
C ASP A 251 -18.48 9.09 8.85
N ALA A 252 -17.25 9.40 8.45
CA ALA A 252 -16.81 9.35 7.06
C ALA A 252 -17.01 7.96 6.38
N PRO A 253 -16.75 6.82 7.05
CA PRO A 253 -17.07 5.50 6.49
C PRO A 253 -18.55 5.33 6.14
N THR A 254 -19.47 5.76 7.01
CA THR A 254 -20.91 5.71 6.72
C THR A 254 -21.27 6.61 5.56
N TYR A 255 -20.73 7.83 5.51
CA TYR A 255 -20.95 8.74 4.38
C TYR A 255 -20.53 8.11 3.05
N ILE A 256 -19.30 7.57 2.96
CA ILE A 256 -18.77 6.94 1.73
C ILE A 256 -19.64 5.77 1.28
N GLN A 257 -20.07 4.93 2.23
CA GLN A 257 -20.90 3.77 1.93
C GLN A 257 -22.30 4.13 1.43
N ALA A 258 -22.93 5.06 2.14
CA ALA A 258 -24.28 5.52 1.86
C ALA A 258 -24.35 6.25 0.52
N SER A 259 -23.46 7.22 0.31
CA SER A 259 -23.33 7.91 -0.99
C SER A 259 -22.93 6.94 -2.11
N GLY A 260 -22.00 6.01 -1.86
CA GLY A 260 -21.62 4.97 -2.83
C GLY A 260 -22.77 4.07 -3.31
N ARG A 261 -23.95 4.11 -2.70
CA ARG A 261 -25.15 3.42 -3.22
C ARG A 261 -25.67 4.04 -4.51
N THR A 262 -25.37 5.31 -4.79
CA THR A 262 -25.85 6.02 -6.00
C THR A 262 -24.93 5.84 -7.21
N SER A 263 -23.76 5.22 -7.05
CA SER A 263 -22.78 5.09 -8.13
C SER A 263 -22.16 3.70 -8.12
N ARG A 264 -22.28 2.97 -9.22
CA ARG A 264 -21.79 1.60 -9.37
C ARG A 264 -21.10 1.41 -10.70
N LEU A 265 -20.16 0.47 -10.72
CA LEU A 265 -19.52 0.01 -11.94
C LEU A 265 -20.52 -0.82 -12.76
N TYR A 266 -20.71 -0.46 -14.01
CA TYR A 266 -21.49 -1.17 -15.03
C TYR A 266 -20.66 -1.22 -16.33
N LEU A 267 -21.17 -1.84 -17.39
CA LEU A 267 -20.40 -1.97 -18.63
C LEU A 267 -19.92 -0.61 -19.16
N GLY A 268 -20.75 0.44 -19.15
CA GLY A 268 -20.36 1.78 -19.61
C GLY A 268 -19.44 2.58 -18.67
N GLY A 269 -18.82 1.95 -17.67
CA GLY A 269 -17.95 2.60 -16.70
C GLY A 269 -18.65 2.78 -15.34
N VAL A 270 -18.56 3.96 -14.75
CA VAL A 270 -19.08 4.23 -13.39
C VAL A 270 -20.32 5.11 -13.49
N SER A 271 -21.45 4.61 -12.99
CA SER A 271 -22.73 5.33 -13.08
C SER A 271 -22.67 6.64 -12.30
N LYS A 272 -23.29 7.70 -12.85
CA LYS A 272 -23.38 8.99 -12.16
C LYS A 272 -24.32 8.86 -10.96
N GLY A 273 -24.01 9.57 -9.88
CA GLY A 273 -24.84 9.70 -8.69
C GLY A 273 -24.75 11.10 -8.08
N LEU A 274 -25.68 11.41 -7.19
CA LEU A 274 -25.72 12.69 -6.45
C LEU A 274 -25.80 12.41 -4.95
N SER A 275 -25.05 13.16 -4.16
CA SER A 275 -25.06 13.10 -2.71
C SER A 275 -25.18 14.50 -2.14
N ILE A 276 -26.21 14.76 -1.33
CA ILE A 276 -26.49 16.09 -0.77
C ILE A 276 -26.47 16.01 0.75
N ILE A 277 -25.68 16.87 1.40
CA ILE A 277 -25.80 17.10 2.86
C ILE A 277 -26.56 18.41 3.10
N VAL A 278 -27.73 18.31 3.72
CA VAL A 278 -28.48 19.48 4.19
C VAL A 278 -28.10 19.73 5.65
N THR A 279 -27.31 20.76 5.93
CA THR A 279 -26.69 20.95 7.25
C THR A 279 -26.86 22.36 7.79
N TRP A 280 -27.06 22.46 9.10
CA TRP A 280 -27.02 23.70 9.87
C TRP A 280 -25.71 23.85 10.68
N ASN A 281 -24.75 22.92 10.51
CA ASN A 281 -23.50 22.91 11.23
C ASN A 281 -22.30 22.89 10.28
N GLU A 282 -21.90 24.07 9.82
CA GLU A 282 -20.78 24.23 8.90
C GLU A 282 -19.46 23.66 9.46
N LYS A 283 -19.21 23.80 10.76
CA LYS A 283 -18.00 23.26 11.38
C LYS A 283 -17.95 21.73 11.27
N LEU A 284 -19.10 21.06 11.42
CA LEU A 284 -19.22 19.61 11.31
C LEU A 284 -19.04 19.14 9.86
N LEU A 285 -19.59 19.88 8.88
CA LEU A 285 -19.37 19.64 7.46
C LEU A 285 -17.87 19.72 7.10
N ARG A 286 -17.18 20.77 7.54
CA ARG A 286 -15.74 20.94 7.30
C ARG A 286 -14.91 19.86 8.00
N ALA A 287 -15.33 19.41 9.18
CA ALA A 287 -14.71 18.28 9.86
C ALA A 287 -14.87 16.96 9.09
N LEU A 288 -16.06 16.70 8.51
CA LEU A 288 -16.28 15.56 7.62
C LEU A 288 -15.41 15.65 6.37
N GLU A 289 -15.36 16.80 5.71
CA GLU A 289 -14.56 17.04 4.51
C GLU A 289 -13.08 16.73 4.76
N ARG A 290 -12.50 17.20 5.88
CA ARG A 290 -11.11 16.89 6.29
C ARG A 290 -10.89 15.39 6.46
N ARG A 291 -11.81 14.69 7.12
CA ARG A 291 -11.73 13.23 7.30
C ARG A 291 -11.83 12.48 5.97
N LEU A 292 -12.66 12.94 5.05
CA LEU A 292 -12.80 12.37 3.71
C LEU A 292 -11.54 12.61 2.88
N LYS A 293 -10.94 13.81 2.95
CA LYS A 293 -9.63 14.12 2.33
C LYS A 293 -8.54 13.15 2.80
N LEU A 294 -8.48 12.83 4.09
CA LEU A 294 -7.51 11.84 4.62
C LEU A 294 -7.73 10.42 4.09
N ILE A 295 -8.98 10.04 3.79
CA ILE A 295 -9.32 8.69 3.30
C ILE A 295 -9.11 8.56 1.78
N THR A 296 -9.50 9.59 1.03
CA THR A 296 -9.61 9.54 -0.43
C THR A 296 -8.47 10.28 -1.15
N GLY A 297 -7.71 11.13 -0.45
CA GLY A 297 -6.63 11.96 -0.97
C GLY A 297 -7.13 13.34 -1.42
N GLU A 298 -8.13 13.36 -2.29
CA GLU A 298 -8.76 14.58 -2.83
C GLU A 298 -10.28 14.45 -2.67
N PHE A 299 -10.88 15.35 -1.91
CA PHE A 299 -12.33 15.39 -1.69
C PHE A 299 -12.76 16.81 -1.37
N GLU A 300 -13.83 17.30 -1.98
CA GLU A 300 -14.40 18.61 -1.67
C GLU A 300 -15.91 18.57 -1.89
N PHE A 301 -16.64 19.20 -0.98
CA PHE A 301 -18.08 19.39 -1.14
C PHE A 301 -18.34 20.65 -1.95
N LYS A 302 -19.15 20.55 -3.01
CA LYS A 302 -19.61 21.71 -3.77
C LYS A 302 -20.90 22.27 -3.17
N ASN A 303 -21.09 23.58 -3.21
CA ASN A 303 -22.40 24.14 -2.88
C ASN A 303 -23.40 23.68 -3.95
N LEU A 304 -24.54 23.14 -3.54
CA LEU A 304 -25.58 22.68 -4.45
C LEU A 304 -26.10 23.81 -5.34
N GLU A 305 -26.11 25.05 -4.84
CA GLU A 305 -26.59 26.22 -5.58
C GLU A 305 -25.62 26.66 -6.69
N GLU A 306 -24.35 26.24 -6.62
CA GLU A 306 -23.32 26.59 -7.62
C GLU A 306 -23.24 25.57 -8.77
N ILE A 307 -23.99 24.47 -8.69
CA ILE A 307 -23.95 23.42 -9.71
C ILE A 307 -25.20 23.42 -10.60
N ASN A 308 -25.03 23.00 -11.85
CA ASN A 308 -26.16 22.78 -12.76
C ASN A 308 -26.87 21.46 -12.41
N LEU A 309 -27.83 21.54 -11.49
CA LEU A 309 -28.56 20.36 -11.00
C LEU A 309 -29.29 19.61 -12.12
N SER A 310 -29.88 20.33 -13.08
CA SER A 310 -30.59 19.75 -14.22
C SER A 310 -29.67 18.89 -15.08
N GLN A 311 -28.44 19.35 -15.34
CA GLN A 311 -27.45 18.56 -16.06
C GLN A 311 -27.08 17.28 -15.29
N VAL A 312 -26.86 17.38 -13.97
CA VAL A 312 -26.53 16.22 -13.14
C VAL A 312 -27.66 15.19 -13.14
N ILE A 313 -28.91 15.63 -13.02
CA ILE A 313 -30.09 14.75 -13.09
C ILE A 313 -30.16 14.05 -14.45
N ASN A 314 -29.94 14.77 -15.55
CA ASN A 314 -29.95 14.20 -16.90
C ASN A 314 -28.86 13.13 -17.07
N GLU A 315 -27.64 13.37 -16.57
CA GLU A 315 -26.56 12.37 -16.59
C GLU A 315 -26.92 11.13 -15.76
N ILE A 316 -27.51 11.31 -14.57
CA ILE A 316 -27.96 10.20 -13.73
C ILE A 316 -29.01 9.38 -14.49
N ASN A 317 -30.04 10.01 -15.03
CA ASN A 317 -31.12 9.33 -15.75
C ASN A 317 -30.58 8.55 -16.95
N ARG A 318 -29.72 9.18 -17.76
CA ARG A 318 -29.04 8.52 -18.89
C ARG A 318 -28.30 7.26 -18.43
N THR A 319 -27.50 7.34 -17.36
CA THR A 319 -26.78 6.14 -16.88
C THR A 319 -27.72 5.04 -16.36
N ARG A 320 -28.89 5.38 -15.80
CA ARG A 320 -29.87 4.37 -15.36
C ARG A 320 -30.55 3.68 -16.55
N GLU A 321 -30.89 4.44 -17.58
CA GLU A 321 -31.42 3.91 -18.83
C GLU A 321 -30.42 2.97 -19.51
N GLU A 322 -29.14 3.36 -19.57
CA GLU A 322 -28.06 2.51 -20.10
C GLU A 322 -27.94 1.19 -19.33
N ILE A 323 -27.94 1.23 -17.99
CA ILE A 323 -27.88 0.01 -17.17
C ILE A 323 -29.10 -0.89 -17.41
N LEU A 324 -30.29 -0.30 -17.53
CA LEU A 324 -31.53 -1.05 -17.81
C LEU A 324 -31.51 -1.67 -19.20
N ALA A 325 -31.07 -0.94 -20.23
CA ALA A 325 -30.94 -1.42 -21.60
C ALA A 325 -29.97 -2.61 -21.68
N ILE A 326 -28.79 -2.48 -21.06
CA ILE A 326 -27.83 -3.58 -20.92
C ILE A 326 -28.48 -4.79 -20.23
N GLY A 327 -29.22 -4.57 -19.15
CA GLY A 327 -29.93 -5.62 -18.43
C GLY A 327 -30.97 -6.35 -19.27
N ARG A 328 -31.57 -5.68 -20.26
CA ARG A 328 -32.48 -6.28 -21.25
C ARG A 328 -31.76 -6.96 -22.42
N GLY A 329 -30.43 -6.91 -22.47
CA GLY A 329 -29.63 -7.43 -23.59
C GLY A 329 -29.55 -6.51 -24.80
N GLU A 330 -30.03 -5.26 -24.68
CA GLU A 330 -29.86 -4.25 -25.72
C GLU A 330 -28.39 -3.80 -25.73
N LEU A 331 -27.62 -4.28 -26.71
CA LEU A 331 -26.23 -3.85 -26.89
C LEU A 331 -26.19 -2.46 -27.52
N ILE A 332 -25.86 -1.46 -26.70
CA ILE A 332 -25.62 -0.09 -27.18
C ILE A 332 -24.29 -0.08 -27.94
N GLU A 333 -24.34 0.13 -29.26
CA GLU A 333 -23.19 0.07 -30.17
C GLU A 333 -22.07 1.07 -29.79
N ASP A 334 -22.46 2.22 -29.24
CA ASP A 334 -21.55 3.23 -28.68
C ASP A 334 -20.83 2.77 -27.41
N LEU A 335 -21.41 1.86 -26.61
CA LEU A 335 -20.75 1.33 -25.42
C LEU A 335 -19.60 0.39 -25.78
N LYS A 336 -19.71 -0.38 -26.88
CA LYS A 336 -18.58 -1.22 -27.36
C LYS A 336 -17.33 -0.40 -27.64
N LYS A 337 -17.48 0.84 -28.10
CA LYS A 337 -16.35 1.76 -28.37
C LYS A 337 -15.79 2.41 -27.11
N ARG A 338 -16.56 2.49 -26.02
CA ARG A 338 -16.18 3.19 -24.77
C ARG A 338 -15.53 2.28 -23.72
N VAL A 339 -15.65 0.97 -23.85
CA VAL A 339 -15.35 0.02 -22.79
C VAL A 339 -14.24 -0.94 -23.23
N GLU A 340 -13.01 -0.45 -23.20
CA GLU A 340 -11.83 -1.31 -23.25
C GLU A 340 -11.36 -1.48 -21.79
N ILE A 341 -11.91 -2.47 -21.08
CA ILE A 341 -11.37 -2.86 -19.77
C ILE A 341 -10.05 -3.56 -20.04
N LYS A 342 -8.93 -2.88 -19.74
CA LYS A 342 -7.60 -3.44 -19.93
C LYS A 342 -7.15 -4.19 -18.71
N THR A 343 -6.56 -5.36 -18.91
CA THR A 343 -5.87 -6.12 -17.89
C THR A 343 -4.38 -5.77 -17.92
N ALA A 344 -3.82 -5.38 -16.78
CA ALA A 344 -2.42 -4.97 -16.69
C ALA A 344 -1.70 -5.67 -15.54
N LEU A 345 -0.51 -6.21 -15.79
CA LEU A 345 0.39 -6.74 -14.77
C LEU A 345 1.39 -5.67 -14.32
N MET A 346 1.20 -5.13 -13.13
CA MET A 346 2.16 -4.24 -12.47
C MET A 346 3.19 -5.03 -11.65
N ILE A 347 4.47 -4.92 -12.00
CA ILE A 347 5.57 -5.58 -11.30
C ILE A 347 6.39 -4.53 -10.57
N VAL A 348 6.50 -4.66 -9.24
CA VAL A 348 7.37 -3.81 -8.40
C VAL A 348 8.53 -4.61 -7.80
N GLU A 349 9.50 -3.94 -7.16
CA GLU A 349 10.68 -4.63 -6.64
C GLU A 349 10.38 -5.44 -5.36
N SER A 350 9.52 -4.92 -4.47
CA SER A 350 9.34 -5.50 -3.12
C SER A 350 7.90 -5.94 -2.82
N PRO A 351 7.71 -7.07 -2.10
CA PRO A 351 6.38 -7.55 -1.72
C PRO A 351 5.58 -6.55 -0.87
N ASN A 352 6.27 -5.75 -0.05
CA ASN A 352 5.63 -4.72 0.77
C ASN A 352 5.08 -3.59 -0.11
N LYS A 353 5.83 -3.14 -1.13
CA LYS A 353 5.34 -2.14 -2.07
C LYS A 353 4.12 -2.64 -2.84
N ALA A 354 4.17 -3.88 -3.37
CA ALA A 354 3.04 -4.48 -4.08
C ALA A 354 1.76 -4.50 -3.23
N LYS A 355 1.88 -4.96 -1.98
CA LYS A 355 0.77 -5.04 -1.03
C LYS A 355 0.24 -3.66 -0.62
N THR A 356 1.11 -2.68 -0.47
CA THR A 356 0.73 -1.30 -0.12
C THR A 356 -0.05 -0.66 -1.27
N ILE A 357 0.46 -0.77 -2.50
CA ILE A 357 -0.23 -0.24 -3.70
C ILE A 357 -1.59 -0.90 -3.85
N ALA A 358 -1.66 -2.23 -3.80
CA ALA A 358 -2.94 -2.94 -3.93
C ALA A 358 -3.97 -2.50 -2.87
N ARG A 359 -3.53 -2.20 -1.65
CA ARG A 359 -4.42 -1.74 -0.57
C ARG A 359 -4.94 -0.31 -0.74
N MET A 360 -4.26 0.52 -1.53
CA MET A 360 -4.74 1.89 -1.85
C MET A 360 -6.03 1.85 -2.66
N PHE A 361 -6.21 0.79 -3.43
CA PHE A 361 -7.38 0.57 -4.27
C PHE A 361 -8.34 -0.43 -3.66
N GLY A 362 -8.40 -0.56 -2.32
CA GLY A 362 -9.37 -1.41 -1.62
C GLY A 362 -8.76 -2.72 -1.09
N ARG A 363 -9.59 -3.76 -0.92
CA ARG A 363 -9.11 -5.06 -0.46
C ARG A 363 -8.86 -5.96 -1.67
N PRO A 364 -7.60 -6.18 -2.07
CA PRO A 364 -7.31 -6.97 -3.26
C PRO A 364 -7.78 -8.42 -3.09
N SER A 365 -8.16 -9.03 -4.21
CA SER A 365 -8.16 -10.48 -4.33
C SER A 365 -6.71 -10.95 -4.45
N ILE A 366 -6.39 -12.12 -3.91
CA ILE A 366 -5.01 -12.64 -3.94
C ILE A 366 -5.03 -13.96 -4.70
N LYS A 367 -4.13 -14.10 -5.67
CA LYS A 367 -3.85 -15.35 -6.38
C LYS A 367 -2.40 -15.75 -6.15
N GLU A 368 -2.13 -17.03 -6.03
CA GLU A 368 -0.78 -17.59 -5.91
C GLU A 368 -0.44 -18.32 -7.21
N TYR A 369 0.61 -17.85 -7.89
CA TYR A 369 1.18 -18.47 -9.09
C TYR A 369 2.55 -19.02 -8.69
N GLY A 370 2.62 -20.32 -8.39
CA GLY A 370 3.83 -20.93 -7.87
C GLY A 370 4.35 -20.22 -6.62
N ARG A 371 5.44 -19.43 -6.76
CA ARG A 371 6.04 -18.64 -5.67
C ARG A 371 5.62 -17.17 -5.64
N LEU A 372 4.89 -16.73 -6.65
CA LEU A 372 4.40 -15.37 -6.75
C LEU A 372 3.05 -15.22 -6.07
N ARG A 373 2.94 -14.13 -5.31
CA ARG A 373 1.64 -13.64 -4.84
C ARG A 373 1.24 -12.46 -5.69
N VAL A 374 0.08 -12.57 -6.33
CA VAL A 374 -0.49 -11.54 -7.21
C VAL A 374 -1.72 -10.94 -6.53
N TYR A 375 -1.73 -9.62 -6.40
CA TYR A 375 -2.83 -8.86 -5.83
C TYR A 375 -3.66 -8.25 -6.96
N GLU A 376 -4.91 -8.66 -7.09
CA GLU A 376 -5.82 -8.17 -8.12
C GLU A 376 -6.71 -7.05 -7.55
N VAL A 377 -6.70 -5.90 -8.21
CA VAL A 377 -7.56 -4.74 -7.91
C VAL A 377 -8.23 -4.23 -9.17
N ASN A 378 -9.46 -3.74 -9.04
CA ASN A 378 -10.18 -3.11 -10.14
C ASN A 378 -10.13 -1.60 -9.95
N LEU A 379 -9.80 -0.87 -11.02
CA LEU A 379 -9.76 0.59 -11.10
C LEU A 379 -10.90 1.17 -11.94
N GLY A 380 -11.76 0.32 -12.50
CA GLY A 380 -12.89 0.69 -13.35
C GLY A 380 -12.62 0.31 -14.80
N ASN A 381 -11.74 1.05 -15.47
CA ASN A 381 -11.27 0.76 -16.83
C ASN A 381 -10.02 -0.14 -16.88
N TYR A 382 -9.40 -0.41 -15.72
CA TYR A 382 -8.26 -1.31 -15.59
C TYR A 382 -8.51 -2.38 -14.53
N THR A 383 -8.21 -3.62 -14.87
CA THR A 383 -7.99 -4.70 -13.89
C THR A 383 -6.48 -4.85 -13.70
N LEU A 384 -5.99 -4.39 -12.56
CA LEU A 384 -4.56 -4.33 -12.25
C LEU A 384 -4.15 -5.52 -11.38
N LEU A 385 -3.27 -6.36 -11.91
CA LEU A 385 -2.61 -7.45 -11.21
C LEU A 385 -1.27 -6.92 -10.70
N ILE A 386 -1.08 -6.84 -9.39
CA ILE A 386 0.14 -6.27 -8.80
C ILE A 386 0.94 -7.38 -8.14
N THR A 387 2.21 -7.53 -8.51
CA THR A 387 3.12 -8.49 -7.89
C THR A 387 4.52 -7.90 -7.67
N ALA A 388 5.40 -8.66 -7.05
CA ALA A 388 6.77 -8.26 -6.80
C ALA A 388 7.77 -9.24 -7.38
N SER A 389 8.83 -8.73 -8.02
CA SER A 389 9.96 -9.56 -8.48
C SER A 389 10.81 -10.08 -7.33
N GLY A 390 10.77 -9.42 -6.16
CA GLY A 390 11.63 -9.71 -5.01
C GLY A 390 13.03 -9.10 -5.12
N GLY A 391 13.21 -8.12 -6.00
CA GLY A 391 14.47 -7.44 -6.30
C GLY A 391 15.03 -7.84 -7.68
N HIS A 392 16.36 -7.93 -7.78
CA HIS A 392 17.03 -8.44 -8.97
C HIS A 392 16.66 -9.89 -9.23
N ILE A 393 16.40 -10.22 -10.50
CA ILE A 393 16.16 -11.60 -10.95
C ILE A 393 17.43 -12.24 -11.54
N TYR A 394 18.38 -11.41 -11.97
CA TYR A 394 19.64 -11.82 -12.57
C TYR A 394 20.81 -11.16 -11.85
N GLU A 395 21.95 -11.84 -11.81
CA GLU A 395 23.21 -11.30 -11.29
C GLU A 395 24.38 -11.74 -12.18
N LEU A 396 25.45 -10.93 -12.20
CA LEU A 396 26.68 -11.28 -12.88
C LEU A 396 27.21 -12.59 -12.31
N ILE A 397 27.50 -13.55 -13.19
CA ILE A 397 27.96 -14.86 -12.78
C ILE A 397 29.24 -14.78 -11.95
N THR A 398 29.39 -15.70 -11.00
CA THR A 398 30.60 -15.80 -10.16
C THR A 398 31.50 -16.96 -10.57
N ASP A 399 31.19 -17.64 -11.67
CA ASP A 399 32.02 -18.70 -12.21
C ASP A 399 33.43 -18.17 -12.52
N GLN A 400 34.46 -18.95 -12.20
CA GLN A 400 35.84 -18.58 -12.51
C GLN A 400 36.19 -18.87 -13.98
N TYR A 401 35.48 -19.81 -14.58
CA TYR A 401 35.69 -20.26 -15.96
C TYR A 401 34.34 -20.42 -16.64
N VAL A 402 34.31 -20.13 -17.93
CA VAL A 402 33.14 -20.36 -18.79
C VAL A 402 33.58 -21.31 -19.90
N ASN A 403 32.86 -22.41 -20.08
CA ASN A 403 33.21 -23.41 -21.09
C ASN A 403 33.27 -22.78 -22.49
N GLY A 404 34.35 -23.04 -23.22
CA GLY A 404 34.57 -22.51 -24.57
C GLY A 404 35.05 -21.05 -24.61
N VAL A 405 35.48 -20.48 -23.49
CA VAL A 405 36.06 -19.13 -23.41
C VAL A 405 37.47 -19.21 -22.85
N GLU A 406 38.43 -18.62 -23.57
CA GLU A 406 39.80 -18.48 -23.10
C GLU A 406 39.86 -17.63 -21.82
N PRO A 407 40.64 -18.03 -20.80
CA PRO A 407 40.76 -17.26 -19.55
C PRO A 407 41.16 -15.79 -19.75
N ALA A 408 41.93 -15.49 -20.79
CA ALA A 408 42.35 -14.13 -21.13
C ALA A 408 41.19 -13.23 -21.60
N ASP A 409 40.10 -13.82 -22.08
CA ASP A 409 38.93 -13.11 -22.59
C ASP A 409 37.75 -13.14 -21.61
N TYR A 410 38.00 -13.47 -20.34
CA TYR A 410 36.98 -13.48 -19.28
C TYR A 410 37.48 -12.83 -18.00
N VAL A 411 36.75 -11.85 -17.50
CA VAL A 411 37.07 -11.14 -16.25
C VAL A 411 35.83 -11.06 -15.36
N TYR A 412 35.79 -11.89 -14.33
CA TYR A 412 34.80 -11.89 -13.23
C TYR A 412 33.32 -11.74 -13.65
N GLY A 413 32.91 -12.44 -14.71
CA GLY A 413 31.54 -12.42 -15.22
C GLY A 413 31.34 -11.59 -16.48
N VAL A 414 32.42 -11.02 -17.05
CA VAL A 414 32.38 -10.21 -18.27
C VAL A 414 33.30 -10.81 -19.31
N LEU A 415 32.74 -11.09 -20.49
CA LEU A 415 33.50 -11.57 -21.65
C LEU A 415 34.07 -10.40 -22.43
N HIS A 416 35.30 -10.55 -22.88
CA HIS A 416 35.95 -9.63 -23.79
C HIS A 416 35.96 -10.24 -25.20
N ARG A 417 35.18 -9.68 -26.11
CA ARG A 417 35.11 -10.13 -27.50
C ARG A 417 35.86 -9.17 -28.41
N ARG A 418 36.93 -9.66 -29.03
CA ARG A 418 37.69 -8.93 -30.06
C ARG A 418 36.99 -9.15 -31.41
N GLY A 419 36.40 -8.10 -31.97
CA GLY A 419 35.78 -8.17 -33.29
C GLY A 419 36.81 -8.22 -34.43
N VAL A 420 36.42 -8.80 -35.57
CA VAL A 420 37.25 -8.93 -36.79
C VAL A 420 37.69 -7.56 -37.34
N SER A 421 36.93 -6.50 -37.04
CA SER A 421 37.21 -5.12 -37.46
C SER A 421 38.01 -4.30 -36.44
N GLY A 422 38.68 -4.93 -35.47
CA GLY A 422 39.42 -4.24 -34.40
C GLY A 422 38.57 -3.60 -33.29
N LYS A 423 37.24 -3.69 -33.36
CA LYS A 423 36.35 -3.20 -32.28
C LYS A 423 36.25 -4.25 -31.17
N SER A 424 36.74 -3.90 -29.99
CA SER A 424 36.54 -4.69 -28.76
C SER A 424 35.16 -4.41 -28.15
N SER A 425 34.52 -5.45 -27.61
CA SER A 425 33.26 -5.33 -26.88
C SER A 425 33.31 -6.13 -25.58
N PHE A 426 32.68 -5.58 -24.55
CA PHE A 426 32.53 -6.23 -23.24
C PHE A 426 31.10 -6.74 -23.08
N VAL A 427 30.94 -8.04 -22.87
CA VAL A 427 29.66 -8.72 -22.78
C VAL A 427 29.48 -9.28 -21.37
N PRO A 428 28.72 -8.60 -20.50
CA PRO A 428 28.44 -9.11 -19.16
C PRO A 428 27.51 -10.33 -19.24
N VAL A 429 27.84 -11.38 -18.49
CA VAL A 429 27.09 -12.64 -18.45
C VAL A 429 26.34 -12.72 -17.13
N PHE A 430 25.03 -12.89 -17.24
CA PHE A 430 24.11 -12.94 -16.10
C PHE A 430 23.48 -14.33 -15.98
N ALA A 431 23.23 -14.77 -14.75
CA ALA A 431 22.47 -15.99 -14.46
C ALA A 431 21.44 -15.75 -13.35
N PRO A 432 20.37 -16.57 -13.27
CA PRO A 432 19.36 -16.43 -12.24
C PRO A 432 19.99 -16.47 -10.85
N ILE A 433 19.56 -15.54 -9.99
CA ILE A 433 20.01 -15.50 -8.60
C ILE A 433 19.51 -16.75 -7.87
N LYS A 434 20.44 -17.40 -7.17
CA LYS A 434 20.19 -18.53 -6.28
C LYS A 434 20.50 -18.13 -4.84
N ARG A 435 19.65 -18.52 -3.88
CA ARG A 435 19.86 -18.27 -2.44
C ARG A 435 19.65 -19.56 -1.65
N CYS A 436 20.65 -19.95 -0.88
CA CYS A 436 20.53 -21.10 0.02
C CYS A 436 19.64 -20.76 1.22
N VAL A 437 18.64 -21.61 1.49
CA VAL A 437 17.74 -21.45 2.65
C VAL A 437 18.50 -21.68 3.97
N LYS A 438 19.40 -22.66 3.99
CA LYS A 438 20.14 -23.07 5.19
C LYS A 438 21.16 -22.03 5.67
N CYS A 439 22.01 -21.51 4.78
CA CYS A 439 23.11 -20.61 5.16
C CYS A 439 22.96 -19.17 4.64
N GLY A 440 21.94 -18.89 3.84
CA GLY A 440 21.68 -17.56 3.28
C GLY A 440 22.62 -17.13 2.14
N TYR A 441 23.60 -17.95 1.75
CA TYR A 441 24.54 -17.62 0.69
C TYR A 441 23.83 -17.42 -0.65
N GLN A 442 24.13 -16.30 -1.31
CA GLN A 442 23.58 -15.93 -2.61
C GLN A 442 24.65 -16.07 -3.69
N PHE A 443 24.30 -16.68 -4.81
CA PHE A 443 25.22 -16.92 -5.93
C PHE A 443 24.47 -16.93 -7.27
N ALA A 444 25.20 -16.69 -8.35
CA ALA A 444 24.72 -16.82 -9.71
C ALA A 444 25.78 -17.57 -10.50
N SER A 445 25.37 -18.66 -11.15
CA SER A 445 26.28 -19.54 -11.87
C SER A 445 25.59 -20.15 -13.09
N LEU A 446 26.36 -20.34 -14.15
CA LEU A 446 25.92 -21.09 -15.34
C LEU A 446 25.81 -22.60 -15.06
N ASN A 447 26.48 -23.09 -14.01
CA ASN A 447 26.38 -24.48 -13.63
C ASN A 447 25.00 -24.74 -13.01
N ASN A 448 24.32 -25.76 -13.54
CA ASN A 448 23.02 -26.23 -13.05
C ASN A 448 23.08 -26.96 -11.70
N SER A 449 24.14 -26.76 -10.92
CA SER A 449 24.21 -27.28 -9.56
C SER A 449 23.00 -26.82 -8.76
N THR A 450 22.31 -27.80 -8.18
CA THR A 450 21.18 -27.64 -7.26
C THR A 450 21.66 -27.45 -5.82
N SER A 451 22.95 -27.63 -5.56
CA SER A 451 23.55 -27.54 -4.23
C SER A 451 24.25 -26.20 -3.99
N CYS A 452 24.14 -25.71 -2.76
CA CYS A 452 24.85 -24.51 -2.30
C CYS A 452 26.37 -24.73 -2.33
N PRO A 453 27.15 -23.86 -3.02
CA PRO A 453 28.60 -24.03 -3.12
C PRO A 453 29.33 -23.77 -1.79
N LEU A 454 28.68 -23.16 -0.81
CA LEU A 454 29.28 -22.85 0.49
C LEU A 454 29.06 -23.95 1.54
N CYS A 455 27.86 -24.54 1.60
CA CYS A 455 27.48 -25.49 2.65
C CYS A 455 26.99 -26.85 2.14
N GLY A 456 26.93 -27.07 0.82
CA GLY A 456 26.50 -28.31 0.20
C GLY A 456 25.01 -28.62 0.25
N SER A 457 24.19 -27.77 0.89
CA SER A 457 22.74 -27.99 0.99
C SER A 457 22.03 -27.90 -0.37
N GLY A 458 21.13 -28.84 -0.65
CA GLY A 458 20.24 -28.81 -1.83
C GLY A 458 19.02 -27.88 -1.70
N GLU A 459 18.83 -27.24 -0.54
CA GLU A 459 17.72 -26.29 -0.33
C GLU A 459 18.09 -24.91 -0.88
N VAL A 460 17.95 -24.75 -2.19
CA VAL A 460 18.30 -23.53 -2.91
C VAL A 460 17.05 -22.96 -3.60
N LEU A 461 16.75 -21.70 -3.30
CA LEU A 461 15.73 -20.92 -3.99
C LEU A 461 16.33 -20.28 -5.23
N SER A 462 15.65 -20.31 -6.37
CA SER A 462 16.08 -19.63 -7.59
C SER A 462 15.05 -18.59 -8.03
N SER A 463 15.53 -17.46 -8.54
CA SER A 463 14.70 -16.50 -9.26
C SER A 463 14.11 -17.09 -10.55
N SER A 464 14.58 -18.25 -11.03
CA SER A 464 13.97 -18.97 -12.16
C SER A 464 12.52 -19.35 -11.88
N ASP A 465 12.20 -19.75 -10.63
CA ASP A 465 10.83 -20.05 -10.22
C ASP A 465 9.94 -18.80 -10.34
N VAL A 466 10.47 -17.65 -9.91
CA VAL A 466 9.79 -16.35 -10.00
C VAL A 466 9.60 -15.93 -11.45
N ILE A 467 10.64 -16.10 -12.28
CA ILE A 467 10.60 -15.82 -13.71
C ILE A 467 9.52 -16.65 -14.40
N GLN A 468 9.43 -17.94 -14.09
CA GLN A 468 8.43 -18.82 -14.68
C GLN A 468 7.01 -18.39 -14.32
N SER A 469 6.76 -18.11 -13.04
CA SER A 469 5.45 -17.62 -12.60
C SER A 469 5.12 -16.23 -13.17
N LEU A 470 6.11 -15.34 -13.37
CA LEU A 470 5.86 -14.04 -14.02
C LEU A 470 5.46 -14.21 -15.48
N ARG A 471 6.03 -15.19 -16.19
CA ARG A 471 5.70 -15.50 -17.59
C ARG A 471 4.28 -16.04 -17.75
N GLU A 472 3.84 -16.86 -16.79
CA GLU A 472 2.45 -17.36 -16.74
C GLU A 472 1.47 -16.20 -16.64
N VAL A 473 1.66 -15.30 -15.67
CA VAL A 473 0.78 -14.14 -15.48
C VAL A 473 0.87 -13.16 -16.65
N ALA A 474 2.07 -13.00 -17.24
CA ALA A 474 2.27 -12.13 -18.41
C ALA A 474 1.43 -12.54 -19.63
N TYR A 475 1.15 -13.84 -19.78
CA TYR A 475 0.32 -14.36 -20.86
C TYR A 475 -1.18 -14.08 -20.65
N GLU A 476 -1.61 -13.85 -19.42
CA GLU A 476 -3.01 -13.63 -19.05
C GLU A 476 -3.46 -12.17 -19.13
N VAL A 477 -2.53 -11.22 -19.35
CA VAL A 477 -2.81 -9.78 -19.32
C VAL A 477 -2.58 -9.11 -20.67
N ASP A 478 -3.26 -8.00 -20.92
CA ASP A 478 -3.11 -7.19 -22.14
C ASP A 478 -1.77 -6.45 -22.16
N GLU A 479 -1.32 -5.94 -21.02
CA GLU A 479 -0.05 -5.22 -20.91
C GLU A 479 0.69 -5.42 -19.57
N ILE A 480 1.99 -5.09 -19.57
CA ILE A 480 2.87 -5.20 -18.40
C ILE A 480 3.45 -3.83 -18.06
N LEU A 481 3.35 -3.44 -16.79
CA LEU A 481 3.81 -2.17 -16.25
C LEU A 481 4.88 -2.41 -15.18
N VAL A 482 6.13 -2.03 -15.45
CA VAL A 482 7.21 -2.19 -14.48
C VAL A 482 7.34 -0.94 -13.62
N GLY A 483 7.04 -1.09 -12.33
CA GLY A 483 7.00 -0.04 -11.31
C GLY A 483 8.11 -0.14 -10.26
N THR A 484 9.34 -0.44 -10.69
CA THR A 484 10.53 -0.43 -9.84
C THR A 484 10.93 0.99 -9.43
N ASP A 485 11.85 1.14 -8.47
CA ASP A 485 12.32 2.46 -8.01
C ASP A 485 12.87 3.34 -9.16
N PRO A 486 12.67 4.66 -9.14
CA PRO A 486 13.07 5.58 -10.21
C PRO A 486 14.57 5.92 -10.13
N ASP A 487 15.42 4.90 -10.08
CA ASP A 487 16.87 5.00 -10.08
C ASP A 487 17.52 4.05 -11.11
N THR A 488 18.85 4.10 -11.21
CA THR A 488 19.61 3.25 -12.16
C THR A 488 19.49 1.76 -11.84
N GLU A 489 19.29 1.39 -10.57
CA GLU A 489 19.13 0.01 -10.15
C GLU A 489 17.76 -0.54 -10.53
N GLY A 490 16.70 0.20 -10.25
CA GLY A 490 15.33 -0.10 -10.64
C GLY A 490 15.17 -0.16 -12.16
N GLU A 491 15.89 0.68 -12.92
CA GLU A 491 15.87 0.61 -14.38
C GLU A 491 16.55 -0.67 -14.91
N LYS A 492 17.62 -1.14 -14.25
CA LYS A 492 18.24 -2.42 -14.61
C LYS A 492 17.32 -3.60 -14.29
N ILE A 493 16.61 -3.58 -13.17
CA ILE A 493 15.59 -4.60 -12.86
C ILE A 493 14.49 -4.59 -13.93
N ALA A 494 14.04 -3.40 -14.34
CA ALA A 494 13.02 -3.28 -15.38
C ALA A 494 13.49 -3.82 -16.74
N TYR A 495 14.75 -3.57 -17.10
CA TYR A 495 15.38 -4.13 -18.28
C TYR A 495 15.42 -5.67 -18.25
N ASP A 496 15.78 -6.26 -17.10
CA ASP A 496 15.81 -7.72 -16.96
C ASP A 496 14.41 -8.34 -17.10
N LEU A 497 13.42 -7.74 -16.45
CA LEU A 497 12.02 -8.16 -16.58
C LEU A 497 11.53 -8.05 -18.02
N TYR A 498 11.84 -6.95 -18.71
CA TYR A 498 11.49 -6.76 -20.11
C TYR A 498 12.00 -7.90 -20.99
N HIS A 499 13.28 -8.26 -20.87
CA HIS A 499 13.84 -9.33 -21.70
C HIS A 499 13.25 -10.71 -21.40
N VAL A 500 12.86 -10.95 -20.16
CA VAL A 500 12.26 -12.22 -19.75
C VAL A 500 10.81 -12.36 -20.20
N LEU A 501 10.09 -11.24 -20.29
CA LEU A 501 8.64 -11.20 -20.49
C LEU A 501 8.22 -10.81 -21.92
N ILE A 502 9.09 -10.14 -22.69
CA ILE A 502 8.77 -9.73 -24.07
C ILE A 502 8.32 -10.87 -25.01
N PRO A 503 8.78 -12.14 -24.85
CA PRO A 503 8.26 -13.24 -25.66
C PRO A 503 6.80 -13.61 -25.34
N PHE A 504 6.32 -13.25 -24.15
CA PHE A 504 4.99 -13.61 -23.63
C PHE A 504 3.99 -12.47 -23.78
N ASN A 505 4.44 -11.21 -23.65
CA ASN A 505 3.63 -10.04 -23.92
C ASN A 505 4.50 -8.93 -24.54
N LYS A 506 4.07 -8.39 -25.69
CA LYS A 506 4.81 -7.37 -26.43
C LYS A 506 4.65 -5.96 -25.86
N VAL A 507 3.60 -5.72 -25.08
CA VAL A 507 3.25 -4.42 -24.50
C VAL A 507 3.83 -4.33 -23.10
N ILE A 508 5.11 -3.96 -23.02
CA ILE A 508 5.81 -3.75 -21.75
C ILE A 508 6.22 -2.29 -21.63
N LYS A 509 5.81 -1.65 -20.53
CA LYS A 509 6.10 -0.26 -20.22
C LYS A 509 6.68 -0.10 -18.83
N ARG A 510 7.26 1.06 -18.58
CA ARG A 510 7.82 1.51 -17.30
C ARG A 510 6.89 2.56 -16.70
N VAL A 511 6.55 2.42 -15.43
CA VAL A 511 5.77 3.40 -14.66
C VAL A 511 6.63 3.90 -13.49
N GLU A 512 6.73 5.21 -13.33
CA GLU A 512 7.58 5.83 -12.31
C GLU A 512 6.76 6.65 -11.32
N PHE A 513 7.05 6.48 -10.04
CA PHE A 513 6.49 7.26 -8.96
C PHE A 513 7.56 7.44 -7.87
N HIS A 514 7.72 8.67 -7.39
CA HIS A 514 8.69 9.00 -6.34
C HIS A 514 8.15 8.74 -4.92
N GLU A 515 6.85 8.58 -4.80
CA GLU A 515 6.15 8.29 -3.55
C GLU A 515 5.10 7.20 -3.79
N VAL A 516 4.88 6.36 -2.78
CA VAL A 516 3.86 5.32 -2.84
C VAL A 516 2.54 5.93 -2.33
N THR A 517 1.86 6.68 -3.20
CA THR A 517 0.54 7.28 -2.94
C THR A 517 -0.46 6.91 -4.05
N ARG A 518 -1.77 6.94 -3.76
CA ARG A 518 -2.81 6.61 -4.74
C ARG A 518 -2.72 7.52 -5.97
N LYS A 519 -2.47 8.82 -5.75
CA LYS A 519 -2.34 9.84 -6.81
C LYS A 519 -1.12 9.57 -7.68
N ALA A 520 0.05 9.39 -7.08
CA ALA A 520 1.28 9.14 -7.83
C ALA A 520 1.20 7.85 -8.66
N VAL A 521 0.66 6.76 -8.07
CA VAL A 521 0.46 5.50 -8.81
C VAL A 521 -0.54 5.69 -9.96
N THR A 522 -1.68 6.33 -9.72
CA THR A 522 -2.69 6.55 -10.79
C THR A 522 -2.12 7.42 -11.92
N GLN A 523 -1.37 8.46 -11.58
CA GLN A 523 -0.69 9.31 -12.57
C GLN A 523 0.37 8.53 -13.36
N ALA A 524 1.12 7.65 -12.70
CA ALA A 524 2.13 6.80 -13.33
C ALA A 524 1.50 5.79 -14.30
N LEU A 525 0.36 5.19 -13.94
CA LEU A 525 -0.41 4.30 -14.82
C LEU A 525 -0.92 5.04 -16.08
N ASN A 526 -1.28 6.32 -15.95
CA ASN A 526 -1.75 7.13 -17.07
C ASN A 526 -0.61 7.69 -17.95
N ASN A 527 0.63 7.69 -17.47
CA ASN A 527 1.80 8.23 -18.19
C ASN A 527 2.96 7.21 -18.27
N PRO A 528 2.74 6.01 -18.85
CA PRO A 528 3.79 5.01 -18.99
C PRO A 528 4.84 5.44 -20.02
N ARG A 529 6.11 5.10 -19.75
CA ARG A 529 7.24 5.33 -20.68
C ARG A 529 7.91 4.02 -21.12
N ASN A 530 8.81 4.10 -22.10
CA ASN A 530 9.70 2.98 -22.43
C ASN A 530 10.90 2.94 -21.48
N ILE A 531 11.59 1.80 -21.41
CA ILE A 531 12.81 1.63 -20.61
C ILE A 531 13.93 2.52 -21.17
N ASN A 532 14.65 3.17 -20.26
CA ASN A 532 15.75 4.08 -20.52
C ASN A 532 17.08 3.31 -20.51
N PHE A 533 17.53 2.91 -21.70
CA PHE A 533 18.78 2.20 -21.89
C PHE A 533 20.03 2.97 -21.41
N LYS A 534 19.98 4.31 -21.28
CA LYS A 534 21.12 5.07 -20.74
C LYS A 534 21.34 4.78 -19.25
N LEU A 535 20.25 4.73 -18.47
CA LEU A 535 20.31 4.37 -17.06
C LEU A 535 20.70 2.91 -16.86
N VAL A 536 20.22 2.00 -17.72
CA VAL A 536 20.63 0.59 -17.72
C VAL A 536 22.14 0.47 -17.96
N LYS A 537 22.67 1.15 -18.98
CA LYS A 537 24.11 1.16 -19.28
C LYS A 537 24.94 1.73 -18.12
N ALA A 538 24.45 2.79 -17.48
CA ALA A 538 25.11 3.36 -16.30
C ALA A 538 25.18 2.34 -15.15
N GLN A 539 24.08 1.61 -14.88
CA GLN A 539 24.09 0.59 -13.84
C GLN A 539 24.95 -0.62 -14.19
N LEU A 540 24.95 -1.05 -15.45
CA LEU A 540 25.82 -2.12 -15.93
C LEU A 540 27.29 -1.75 -15.73
N LEU A 541 27.69 -0.53 -16.11
CA LEU A 541 29.06 -0.05 -15.93
C LEU A 541 29.45 -0.05 -14.46
N ARG A 542 28.62 0.56 -13.60
CA ARG A 542 28.82 0.56 -12.14
C ARG A 542 28.96 -0.85 -11.58
N ARG A 543 28.11 -1.79 -12.03
CA ARG A 543 28.13 -3.17 -11.54
C ARG A 543 29.40 -3.93 -11.97
N ILE A 544 29.86 -3.70 -13.20
CA ILE A 544 31.10 -4.26 -13.74
C ILE A 544 32.31 -3.67 -13.01
N GLU A 545 32.34 -2.35 -12.79
CA GLU A 545 33.38 -1.65 -12.05
C GLU A 545 33.54 -2.20 -10.62
N ASP A 546 32.43 -2.25 -9.87
CA ASP A 546 32.37 -2.84 -8.53
C ASP A 546 32.89 -4.28 -8.53
N ARG A 547 32.54 -5.05 -9.56
CA ARG A 547 32.93 -6.47 -9.68
C ARG A 547 34.42 -6.61 -9.96
N TRP A 548 34.94 -5.93 -10.98
CA TRP A 548 36.33 -6.04 -11.40
C TRP A 548 37.28 -5.52 -10.34
N ILE A 549 37.05 -4.32 -9.83
CA ILE A 549 37.93 -3.73 -8.84
C ILE A 549 37.75 -4.45 -7.50
N GLY A 550 36.50 -4.70 -7.08
CA GLY A 550 36.21 -5.38 -5.82
C GLY A 550 36.88 -6.75 -5.72
N PHE A 551 36.75 -7.60 -6.74
CA PHE A 551 37.38 -8.94 -6.73
C PHE A 551 38.89 -8.86 -6.87
N SER A 552 39.41 -8.01 -7.77
CA SER A 552 40.87 -7.87 -7.95
C SER A 552 41.57 -7.37 -6.68
N LEU A 553 41.03 -6.33 -6.03
CA LEU A 553 41.56 -5.81 -4.77
C LEU A 553 41.34 -6.78 -3.62
N SER A 554 40.20 -7.47 -3.55
CA SER A 554 39.98 -8.50 -2.53
C SER A 554 41.03 -9.60 -2.61
N GLY A 555 41.39 -10.04 -3.82
CA GLY A 555 42.48 -11.01 -4.02
C GLY A 555 43.82 -10.52 -3.44
N ARG A 556 44.20 -9.26 -3.70
CA ARG A 556 45.40 -8.65 -3.11
C ARG A 556 45.29 -8.49 -1.59
N LEU A 557 44.14 -8.10 -1.07
CA LEU A 557 43.94 -7.98 0.38
C LEU A 557 44.11 -9.33 1.08
N GLN A 558 43.57 -10.40 0.48
CA GLN A 558 43.60 -11.75 1.02
C GLN A 558 44.99 -12.37 0.98
N ASN A 559 45.74 -12.17 -0.10
CA ASN A 559 47.01 -12.86 -0.35
C ASN A 559 48.23 -12.00 0.01
N GLU A 560 48.15 -10.68 -0.17
CA GLU A 560 49.27 -9.77 0.05
C GLU A 560 49.15 -9.04 1.39
N PHE A 561 48.11 -8.20 1.55
CA PHE A 561 47.97 -7.34 2.73
C PHE A 561 47.80 -8.16 4.02
N TRP A 562 46.88 -9.13 4.04
CA TRP A 562 46.61 -9.96 5.21
C TRP A 562 47.87 -10.71 5.68
N LYS A 563 48.52 -11.39 4.73
CA LYS A 563 49.67 -12.26 4.98
C LYS A 563 50.94 -11.48 5.32
N TYR A 564 51.31 -10.49 4.51
CA TYR A 564 52.63 -9.84 4.61
C TYR A 564 52.63 -8.54 5.41
N TYR A 565 51.47 -7.93 5.67
CA TYR A 565 51.40 -6.64 6.33
C TYR A 565 50.58 -6.66 7.63
N PHE A 566 49.30 -7.06 7.56
CA PHE A 566 48.37 -6.96 8.68
C PHE A 566 48.75 -7.91 9.82
N CYS A 567 48.86 -9.21 9.55
CA CYS A 567 49.15 -10.20 10.58
C CYS A 567 50.53 -10.00 11.24
N PRO A 568 51.63 -9.75 10.49
CA PRO A 568 52.94 -9.47 11.09
C PRO A 568 52.93 -8.21 11.98
N ARG A 569 52.27 -7.13 11.54
CA ARG A 569 52.16 -5.90 12.35
C ARG A 569 51.30 -6.11 13.58
N LEU A 570 50.16 -6.77 13.45
CA LEU A 570 49.27 -7.07 14.57
C LEU A 570 49.99 -7.89 15.66
N ALA A 571 50.78 -8.88 15.26
CA ALA A 571 51.62 -9.64 16.18
C ALA A 571 52.63 -8.74 16.89
N SER A 572 53.37 -7.90 16.15
CA SER A 572 54.36 -6.98 16.74
C SER A 572 53.74 -5.94 17.69
N THR A 573 52.52 -5.48 17.42
CA THR A 573 51.80 -4.53 18.28
C THR A 573 51.26 -5.21 19.53
N ALA A 574 50.80 -6.46 19.42
CA ALA A 574 50.36 -7.25 20.56
C ALA A 574 51.53 -7.55 21.52
N ASP A 575 52.73 -7.82 21.00
CA ASP A 575 53.93 -8.06 21.80
C ASP A 575 54.43 -6.80 22.53
N LYS A 576 54.34 -5.63 21.88
CA LYS A 576 54.77 -4.33 22.46
C LYS A 576 53.83 -3.78 23.53
N HIS A 577 52.56 -4.15 23.51
CA HIS A 577 51.56 -3.67 24.44
C HIS A 577 50.89 -4.83 25.18
N SER A 578 51.60 -5.39 26.16
CA SER A 578 51.13 -6.51 27.01
C SER A 578 49.78 -6.24 27.73
N ASN A 579 49.41 -4.97 27.90
CA ASN A 579 48.14 -4.53 28.50
C ASN A 579 46.98 -4.33 27.49
N VAL A 580 47.19 -4.44 26.18
CA VAL A 580 46.12 -4.30 25.16
C VAL A 580 45.51 -5.68 24.86
N ARG A 581 44.94 -6.32 25.88
CA ARG A 581 44.13 -7.54 25.71
C ARG A 581 42.67 -7.20 25.40
N SER A 582 42.45 -6.45 24.31
CA SER A 582 41.07 -6.28 23.83
C SER A 582 40.59 -7.60 23.20
N ARG A 583 39.33 -7.96 23.45
CA ARG A 583 38.65 -9.14 22.84
C ARG A 583 38.79 -9.16 21.32
N GLN A 584 38.94 -7.97 20.72
CA GLN A 584 39.08 -7.75 19.29
C GLN A 584 40.47 -8.11 18.76
N VAL A 585 41.56 -7.76 19.47
CA VAL A 585 42.93 -8.17 19.10
C VAL A 585 43.09 -9.68 19.17
N SER A 586 42.61 -10.31 20.24
CA SER A 586 42.64 -11.78 20.39
C SER A 586 41.88 -12.50 19.27
N LYS A 587 40.73 -11.97 18.86
CA LYS A 587 39.97 -12.48 17.72
C LYS A 587 40.77 -12.44 16.42
N TYR A 588 41.44 -11.33 16.12
CA TYR A 588 42.22 -11.20 14.88
C TYR A 588 43.52 -12.00 14.88
N LEU A 589 44.20 -12.13 16.02
CA LEU A 589 45.36 -13.03 16.16
C LEU A 589 44.96 -14.49 15.89
N ASN A 590 43.81 -14.93 16.42
CA ASN A 590 43.27 -16.26 16.13
C ASN A 590 42.91 -16.43 14.64
N LEU A 591 42.35 -15.39 14.01
CA LEU A 591 42.10 -15.44 12.56
C LEU A 591 43.41 -15.51 11.76
N CYS A 592 44.43 -14.73 12.13
CA CYS A 592 45.75 -14.76 11.49
C CYS A 592 46.42 -16.13 11.63
N SER A 593 46.29 -16.78 12.80
CA SER A 593 46.82 -18.13 13.00
C SER A 593 46.01 -19.20 12.26
N LYS A 594 44.69 -19.03 12.14
CA LYS A 594 43.80 -19.94 11.41
C LYS A 594 43.96 -19.84 9.88
N TYR A 595 44.23 -18.64 9.36
CA TYR A 595 44.33 -18.37 7.93
C TYR A 595 45.74 -17.84 7.58
N ARG A 596 46.75 -18.69 7.78
CA ARG A 596 48.18 -18.34 7.64
C ARG A 596 48.57 -17.86 6.24
N GLU A 597 47.90 -18.34 5.21
CA GLU A 597 48.23 -17.99 3.82
C GLU A 597 47.28 -16.95 3.23
N SER A 598 45.97 -17.15 3.35
CA SER A 598 44.97 -16.19 2.86
C SER A 598 43.69 -16.28 3.67
N TYR A 599 43.10 -15.12 3.99
CA TYR A 599 41.80 -15.08 4.65
C TYR A 599 40.69 -14.77 3.65
N LYS A 600 40.14 -15.82 3.02
CA LYS A 600 39.15 -15.78 1.92
C LYS A 600 37.86 -14.98 2.18
N ARG A 601 37.62 -14.52 3.41
CA ARG A 601 36.47 -13.69 3.79
C ARG A 601 36.79 -12.20 3.86
N LEU A 602 38.04 -11.78 3.66
CA LEU A 602 38.37 -10.37 3.45
C LEU A 602 37.84 -9.93 2.09
N SER A 603 37.17 -8.79 2.07
CA SER A 603 36.73 -8.17 0.84
C SER A 603 37.08 -6.70 0.86
N ALA A 604 37.47 -6.18 -0.30
CA ALA A 604 37.63 -4.75 -0.52
C ALA A 604 36.30 -3.97 -0.48
N GLY A 605 35.15 -4.67 -0.41
CA GLY A 605 33.84 -4.04 -0.40
C GLY A 605 33.47 -3.41 -1.74
N ARG A 606 32.54 -2.45 -1.71
CA ARG A 606 32.20 -1.61 -2.87
C ARG A 606 33.22 -0.48 -2.98
N VAL A 607 33.73 -0.24 -4.18
CA VAL A 607 34.62 0.90 -4.41
C VAL A 607 33.76 2.09 -4.80
N GLN A 608 33.79 3.15 -3.97
CA GLN A 608 33.11 4.40 -4.32
C GLN A 608 33.92 5.12 -5.40
N SER A 609 33.27 5.69 -6.41
CA SER A 609 33.94 6.36 -7.54
C SER A 609 35.00 7.41 -7.15
N PRO A 610 34.82 8.23 -6.09
CA PRO A 610 35.88 9.14 -5.62
C PRO A 610 37.15 8.41 -5.14
N VAL A 611 36.99 7.24 -4.51
CA VAL A 611 38.10 6.41 -4.05
C VAL A 611 38.87 5.82 -5.24
N LEU A 612 38.17 5.45 -6.31
CA LEU A 612 38.81 4.97 -7.53
C LEU A 612 39.67 6.05 -8.19
N GLY A 613 39.16 7.28 -8.29
CA GLY A 613 39.93 8.41 -8.82
C GLY A 613 41.24 8.61 -8.06
N TRP A 614 41.17 8.56 -6.72
CA TRP A 614 42.33 8.62 -5.85
C TRP A 614 43.31 7.45 -6.07
N ILE A 615 42.81 6.20 -6.18
CA ILE A 615 43.66 5.02 -6.44
C ILE A 615 44.38 5.16 -7.78
N ILE A 616 43.68 5.56 -8.84
CA ILE A 616 44.25 5.72 -10.18
C ILE A 616 45.36 6.77 -10.16
N GLU A 617 45.10 7.91 -9.54
CA GLU A 617 46.08 9.00 -9.46
C GLU A 617 47.34 8.58 -8.68
N ASN A 618 47.17 7.92 -7.53
CA ASN A 618 48.31 7.43 -6.75
C ASN A 618 49.06 6.30 -7.46
N TYR A 619 48.36 5.43 -8.18
CA TYR A 619 49.00 4.40 -9.00
C TYR A 619 49.82 5.02 -10.15
N ARG A 620 49.32 6.08 -10.79
CA ARG A 620 50.08 6.82 -11.80
C ARG A 620 51.35 7.45 -11.21
N LYS A 621 51.22 8.17 -10.09
CA LYS A 621 52.36 8.74 -9.35
C LYS A 621 53.37 7.67 -8.93
N HIS A 622 52.89 6.51 -8.49
CA HIS A 622 53.75 5.38 -8.16
C HIS A 622 54.46 4.80 -9.39
N ARG A 623 53.75 4.60 -10.51
CA ARG A 623 54.38 4.17 -11.76
C ARG A 623 55.44 5.14 -12.26
N GLU A 624 55.21 6.44 -12.10
CA GLU A 624 56.20 7.48 -12.42
C GLU A 624 57.43 7.41 -11.50
N SER A 625 57.27 6.91 -10.26
CA SER A 625 58.37 6.69 -9.32
C SER A 625 59.19 5.41 -9.56
N LEU A 626 58.73 4.51 -10.44
CA LEU A 626 59.42 3.26 -10.74
C LEU A 626 60.48 3.48 -11.82
N SER A 627 61.75 3.44 -11.43
CA SER A 627 62.88 3.41 -12.38
C SER A 627 63.02 2.02 -13.00
N THR A 628 63.16 1.97 -14.33
CA THR A 628 63.42 0.69 -15.04
C THR A 628 64.93 0.46 -15.05
N TYR A 629 65.39 -0.65 -14.45
CA TYR A 629 66.80 -1.02 -14.44
C TYR A 629 67.05 -2.13 -15.45
N LEU A 630 68.14 -2.00 -16.21
CA LEU A 630 68.65 -3.04 -17.10
C LEU A 630 69.68 -3.87 -16.32
N LEU A 631 69.33 -5.12 -16.02
CA LEU A 631 70.26 -6.10 -15.45
C LEU A 631 71.09 -6.71 -16.58
N LEU A 632 72.34 -6.28 -16.72
CA LEU A 632 73.31 -6.86 -17.64
C LEU A 632 74.09 -7.96 -16.92
N TYR A 633 73.87 -9.20 -17.36
CA TYR A 633 74.69 -10.34 -16.93
C TYR A 633 75.88 -10.48 -17.87
N PHE A 634 77.08 -10.19 -17.36
CA PHE A 634 78.31 -10.52 -18.08
C PHE A 634 78.64 -12.00 -17.83
N ARG A 635 78.59 -12.82 -18.88
CA ARG A 635 79.19 -14.15 -18.87
C ARG A 635 80.66 -13.99 -19.28
N ASP A 636 81.54 -14.50 -18.43
CA ASP A 636 82.99 -14.61 -18.57
C ASP A 636 83.80 -13.30 -18.56
N LEU A 637 84.22 -12.92 -17.35
CA LEU A 637 85.39 -12.06 -17.13
C LEU A 637 86.55 -12.95 -16.69
N THR A 638 87.22 -13.60 -17.64
CA THR A 638 88.57 -14.11 -17.45
C THR A 638 89.55 -12.96 -17.66
N VAL A 639 90.29 -12.58 -16.61
CA VAL A 639 91.54 -11.82 -16.70
C VAL A 639 92.67 -12.75 -16.27
#